data_AF-A0A949SVE7-F1
#
_entry.id   AF-A0A949SVE7-F1
#
_cell.length_a   1.000
_cell.length_b   1.000
_cell.length_c   1.000
_cell.angle_alpha   90.00
_cell.angle_beta   90.00
_cell.angle_gamma   90.00
#
_symmetry.space_group_name_H-M   'P 1'
#
loop_
_entity.id
_entity.type
_entity.pdbx_description
1 polymer ?
#
loop_
_entity_poly.entity_id
_entity_poly.type
_entity_poly.pdbx_seq_one_letter_code
_entity_poly.pdbx_strand_id
1 'polypeptide(L)'
;MKTKTTLLAGIFAAGLCMTASAEDMRIWTNAQGRQVNASFVRLEGENIILKTAEGVQHSFPLAVLSAEDQAYAKTLKVEQPAFLANATVAQAAARVDQLVANGLIRANPDRAKKNLPPIKSFNPALSDEQFVRRVYLDIAGRIPNHDEVVAFQKSSGADKRSRLIDQLLDSDGYKTHLFNYLSEMLRVKDNFEQDNVRGTPYIGWLKEQVAKNRPWNEMVYDMMTATGKMWDKKPDGSYNGAAGYLLRDAGMPLDNLANTLTVFLGTDVACAQCHDHPFADWTQKQFYEMAAFFGATTTRLGGQDFAKGDRGKVLMDEIEKMIAANPSLDIRRLRNGLQNYIGANRSAIKDRPMNTLKLPHDYKYKDGKPGDPVEPKFVTWSSADKNNPAYKQSKKNEEKLRESFASWMTHPQNPRFAMAIANRMWKRAFGVGVVDPVTNLDNPDEDGSNPELIKHLASEMVRVKFDLKQFMRIVYNTRAYQSEATTENIPMGEKYYFQGPMLRRMSAEQAWDSYMTLVLGQPDQFKAPLQDLYAKSIDLNLDTVDAKTVLIKYDAYRKIQQKENELMGGNLDMAGGDMMMDGDSKKGGSKAAESTPSDGPGKFLTYEGMRLLRSAELPQPAPGGHFLTDFGQSPRNLIDGSTKIGNVPQVLMMMNGKAQKMLTSPDSLVFRTMEKVRDPSEKVETMFLSIMSRRPTMNEKDIAKRVLAQGEDGYANMIWALINTREFMFIQ
;
A
#
# COMPACT_ATOMS: atom_id res chain seq x y z
N MET A 1 -73.81 26.46 -17.25
CA MET A 1 -74.08 25.01 -17.18
C MET A 1 -73.03 24.27 -18.00
N LYS A 2 -72.41 23.27 -17.37
CA LYS A 2 -71.52 22.19 -17.85
C LYS A 2 -70.83 22.30 -19.22
N THR A 3 -69.51 22.25 -19.14
CA THR A 3 -68.53 21.74 -20.10
C THR A 3 -68.74 20.26 -20.48
N LYS A 4 -68.39 19.91 -21.73
CA LYS A 4 -67.83 18.62 -22.19
C LYS A 4 -66.64 19.00 -23.11
N THR A 5 -65.37 18.75 -22.78
CA THR A 5 -64.57 17.49 -22.84
C THR A 5 -64.36 16.92 -24.25
N THR A 6 -63.11 17.02 -24.75
CA THR A 6 -62.34 16.00 -25.53
C THR A 6 -60.88 16.49 -25.69
N LEU A 7 -59.89 15.84 -25.05
CA LEU A 7 -58.88 14.87 -25.58
C LEU A 7 -57.75 15.56 -26.40
N LEU A 8 -56.44 15.34 -26.19
CA LEU A 8 -55.67 14.09 -26.01
C LEU A 8 -54.21 14.34 -25.53
N ALA A 9 -53.66 13.33 -24.81
CA ALA A 9 -52.26 12.85 -24.71
C ALA A 9 -51.12 13.86 -24.38
N GLY A 10 -50.22 13.65 -23.41
CA GLY A 10 -49.77 12.43 -22.73
C GLY A 10 -48.25 12.25 -22.90
N ILE A 11 -47.44 13.10 -22.25
CA ILE A 11 -45.99 12.88 -22.04
C ILE A 11 -45.70 13.11 -20.55
N PHE A 12 -45.40 12.04 -19.81
CA PHE A 12 -44.89 12.13 -18.44
C PHE A 12 -43.38 12.39 -18.50
N ALA A 13 -42.99 13.66 -18.40
CA ALA A 13 -41.67 14.04 -17.92
C ALA A 13 -41.75 14.20 -16.40
N ALA A 14 -41.27 13.19 -15.67
CA ALA A 14 -41.07 13.30 -14.23
C ALA A 14 -39.86 14.21 -13.96
N GLY A 15 -40.10 15.52 -14.02
CA GLY A 15 -39.22 16.50 -13.39
C GLY A 15 -39.39 16.39 -11.88
N LEU A 16 -38.47 15.70 -11.20
CA LEU A 16 -38.29 15.92 -9.77
C LEU A 16 -37.76 17.34 -9.61
N CYS A 17 -38.66 18.30 -9.40
CA CYS A 17 -38.36 19.48 -8.62
C CYS A 17 -37.89 18.99 -7.26
N MET A 18 -36.57 19.00 -7.02
CA MET A 18 -36.05 18.95 -5.67
C MET A 18 -36.54 20.20 -4.94
N THR A 19 -37.60 20.05 -4.14
CA THR A 19 -37.88 20.98 -3.05
C THR A 19 -36.67 20.97 -2.13
N ALA A 20 -35.92 22.07 -2.12
CA ALA A 20 -34.91 22.30 -1.10
C ALA A 20 -35.59 22.19 0.28
N SER A 21 -35.09 21.32 1.16
CA SER A 21 -35.54 21.33 2.54
C SER A 21 -35.16 22.69 3.16
N ALA A 22 -36.12 23.28 3.87
CA ALA A 22 -35.95 24.49 4.67
C ALA A 22 -35.12 24.17 5.93
N GLU A 23 -33.82 23.92 5.78
CA GLU A 23 -32.90 23.85 6.92
C GLU A 23 -32.53 25.30 7.34
N ASP A 24 -33.19 25.74 8.42
CA ASP A 24 -32.90 26.90 9.29
C ASP A 24 -32.40 28.19 8.60
N MET A 25 -33.20 28.72 7.67
CA MET A 25 -33.01 30.10 7.20
C MET A 25 -33.21 31.09 8.36
N ARG A 26 -32.19 31.91 8.62
CA ARG A 26 -32.18 32.95 9.68
C ARG A 26 -31.81 34.30 9.07
N ILE A 27 -32.30 35.37 9.70
CA ILE A 27 -31.84 36.73 9.41
C ILE A 27 -30.51 36.96 10.12
N TRP A 28 -29.46 37.20 9.35
CA TRP A 28 -28.13 37.61 9.81
C TRP A 28 -27.99 39.11 9.68
N THR A 29 -27.56 39.77 10.74
CA THR A 29 -27.47 41.22 10.81
C THR A 29 -26.01 41.64 10.96
N ASN A 30 -25.58 42.64 10.19
CA ASN A 30 -24.24 43.21 10.32
C ASN A 30 -24.19 44.34 11.37
N ALA A 31 -23.00 44.82 11.73
CA ALA A 31 -22.81 45.89 12.70
C ALA A 31 -23.47 47.23 12.31
N GLN A 32 -23.85 47.43 11.04
CA GLN A 32 -24.57 48.60 10.54
C GLN A 32 -26.08 48.36 10.35
N GLY A 33 -26.62 47.26 10.88
CA GLY A 33 -28.05 46.94 10.83
C GLY A 33 -28.55 46.40 9.48
N ARG A 34 -27.67 46.09 8.53
CA ARG A 34 -28.05 45.44 7.27
C ARG A 34 -28.31 43.97 7.50
N GLN A 35 -29.40 43.48 6.92
CA GLN A 35 -29.91 42.13 7.14
C GLN A 35 -29.81 41.29 5.87
N VAL A 36 -29.46 40.01 6.02
CA VAL A 36 -29.52 39.01 4.96
C VAL A 36 -30.23 37.77 5.48
N ASN A 37 -31.22 37.29 4.73
CA ASN A 37 -31.89 36.03 5.05
C ASN A 37 -31.11 34.88 4.39
N ALA A 38 -30.46 34.06 5.19
CA ALA A 38 -29.58 33.00 4.71
C ALA A 38 -29.48 31.84 5.71
N SER A 39 -29.15 30.66 5.21
CA SER A 39 -28.80 29.49 6.01
C SER A 39 -27.30 29.49 6.30
N PHE A 40 -26.94 29.06 7.51
CA PHE A 40 -25.54 28.85 7.87
C PHE A 40 -24.98 27.66 7.09
N VAL A 41 -23.78 27.79 6.52
CA VAL A 41 -23.09 26.68 5.86
C VAL A 41 -21.93 26.18 6.72
N ARG A 42 -20.98 27.06 7.05
CA ARG A 42 -19.80 26.73 7.86
C ARG A 42 -19.08 28.00 8.34
N LEU A 43 -18.17 27.83 9.30
CA LEU A 43 -17.09 28.78 9.57
C LEU A 43 -15.83 28.34 8.83
N GLU A 44 -15.14 29.29 8.21
CA GLU A 44 -13.90 29.08 7.46
C GLU A 44 -12.87 30.12 7.91
N GLY A 45 -12.02 29.73 8.87
CA GLY A 45 -11.12 30.66 9.55
C GLY A 45 -11.90 31.71 10.35
N GLU A 46 -11.67 32.99 10.06
CA GLU A 46 -12.41 34.12 10.64
C GLU A 46 -13.66 34.49 9.83
N ASN A 47 -13.98 33.77 8.76
CA ASN A 47 -15.13 34.03 7.91
C ASN A 47 -16.30 33.08 8.22
N ILE A 48 -17.51 33.57 7.99
CA ILE A 48 -18.75 32.80 7.97
C ILE A 48 -19.24 32.66 6.53
N ILE A 49 -19.62 31.44 6.16
CA ILE A 49 -20.23 31.14 4.87
C ILE A 49 -21.74 31.00 5.07
N LEU A 50 -22.50 31.85 4.37
CA LEU A 50 -23.96 31.88 4.39
C LEU A 50 -24.51 31.58 3.00
N LYS A 51 -25.61 30.84 2.91
CA LYS A 51 -26.30 30.51 1.65
C LYS A 51 -27.65 31.21 1.59
N THR A 52 -27.86 32.07 0.60
CA THR A 52 -29.13 32.79 0.42
C THR A 52 -30.24 31.88 -0.10
N ALA A 53 -31.47 32.39 -0.12
CA ALA A 53 -32.64 31.66 -0.63
C ALA A 53 -32.49 31.27 -2.12
N GLU A 54 -31.74 32.05 -2.89
CA GLU A 54 -31.41 31.77 -4.31
C GLU A 54 -30.31 30.71 -4.46
N GLY A 55 -29.79 30.18 -3.34
CA GLY A 55 -28.82 29.11 -3.30
C GLY A 55 -27.36 29.55 -3.46
N VAL A 56 -27.11 30.85 -3.53
CA VAL A 56 -25.77 31.44 -3.68
C VAL A 56 -25.08 31.51 -2.32
N GLN A 57 -23.82 31.06 -2.25
CA GLN A 57 -23.01 31.14 -1.03
C GLN A 57 -22.19 32.42 -1.03
N HIS A 58 -22.19 33.12 0.10
CA HIS A 58 -21.40 34.32 0.35
C HIS A 58 -20.52 34.14 1.58
N SER A 59 -19.27 34.55 1.46
CA SER A 59 -18.30 34.58 2.56
C SER A 59 -18.23 35.98 3.14
N PHE A 60 -18.37 36.10 4.46
CA PHE A 60 -18.24 37.36 5.19
C PHE A 60 -17.26 37.19 6.34
N PRO A 61 -16.45 38.20 6.71
CA PRO A 61 -15.75 38.18 7.98
C PRO A 61 -16.76 38.09 9.12
N LEU A 62 -16.57 37.14 10.03
CA LEU A 62 -17.46 36.93 11.19
C LEU A 62 -17.58 38.21 12.02
N ALA A 63 -16.49 38.98 12.12
CA ALA A 63 -16.44 40.27 12.80
C ALA A 63 -17.39 41.34 12.23
N VAL A 64 -17.86 41.19 10.99
CA VAL A 64 -18.82 42.12 10.36
C VAL A 64 -20.24 41.90 10.88
N LEU A 65 -20.55 40.71 11.42
CA LEU A 65 -21.87 40.40 11.99
C LEU A 65 -22.10 41.08 13.35
N SER A 66 -23.37 41.18 13.74
CA SER A 66 -23.79 41.65 15.06
C SER A 66 -23.20 40.77 16.17
N ALA A 67 -23.00 41.32 17.37
CA ALA A 67 -22.45 40.53 18.49
C ALA A 67 -23.32 39.30 18.82
N GLU A 68 -24.63 39.40 18.63
CA GLU A 68 -25.58 38.31 18.79
C GLU A 68 -25.39 37.21 17.73
N ASP A 69 -25.29 37.59 16.45
CA ASP A 69 -25.07 36.64 15.37
C ASP A 69 -23.65 36.04 15.39
N GLN A 70 -22.66 36.78 15.88
CA GLN A 70 -21.34 36.26 16.17
C GLN A 70 -21.37 35.20 17.27
N ALA A 71 -22.09 35.46 18.36
CA ALA A 71 -22.24 34.51 19.45
C ALA A 71 -23.00 33.26 18.97
N TYR A 72 -24.08 33.43 18.20
CA TYR A 72 -24.85 32.35 17.62
C TYR A 72 -24.04 31.52 16.60
N ALA A 73 -23.31 32.15 15.69
CA ALA A 73 -22.43 31.44 14.76
C ALA A 73 -21.37 30.58 15.47
N LYS A 74 -20.92 31.00 16.67
CA LYS A 74 -19.99 30.24 17.50
C LYS A 74 -20.66 29.10 18.29
N THR A 75 -21.97 29.16 18.53
CA THR A 75 -22.73 28.04 19.13
C THR A 75 -23.14 27.00 18.09
N LEU A 76 -23.24 27.39 16.81
CA LEU A 76 -23.37 26.46 15.70
C LEU A 76 -22.05 25.67 15.58
N LYS A 77 -22.08 24.43 16.08
CA LYS A 77 -20.96 23.50 15.92
C LYS A 77 -20.66 23.33 14.43
N VAL A 78 -19.39 23.12 14.11
CA VAL A 78 -19.02 22.40 12.88
C VAL A 78 -19.50 20.96 13.06
N GLU A 79 -20.79 20.74 12.95
CA GLU A 79 -21.32 19.41 12.72
C GLU A 79 -20.95 19.07 11.29
N GLN A 80 -20.02 18.12 11.14
CA GLN A 80 -20.09 17.27 9.96
C GLN A 80 -21.56 16.82 9.88
N PRO A 81 -22.26 17.05 8.77
CA PRO A 81 -23.69 16.80 8.71
C PRO A 81 -23.97 15.40 9.26
N ALA A 82 -24.87 15.28 10.23
CA ALA A 82 -25.26 13.99 10.82
C ALA A 82 -25.68 12.94 9.75
N PHE A 83 -26.03 13.43 8.55
CA PHE A 83 -26.25 12.63 7.34
C PHE A 83 -25.05 11.76 6.91
N LEU A 84 -23.80 12.19 7.17
CA LEU A 84 -22.62 11.43 6.74
C LEU A 84 -22.37 10.19 7.59
N ALA A 85 -22.64 10.23 8.91
CA ALA A 85 -22.30 9.13 9.82
C ALA A 85 -22.85 7.76 9.37
N ASN A 86 -24.00 7.75 8.68
CA ASN A 86 -24.66 6.55 8.16
C ASN A 86 -24.75 6.51 6.62
N ALA A 87 -23.95 7.32 5.91
CA ALA A 87 -24.00 7.34 4.45
C ALA A 87 -23.66 5.96 3.87
N THR A 88 -24.53 5.49 2.98
CA THR A 88 -24.31 4.28 2.17
C THR A 88 -23.09 4.48 1.25
N VAL A 89 -22.52 3.37 0.76
CA VAL A 89 -21.40 3.42 -0.21
C VAL A 89 -21.75 4.28 -1.43
N ALA A 90 -22.97 4.15 -1.96
CA ALA A 90 -23.43 4.92 -3.10
C ALA A 90 -23.51 6.43 -2.81
N GLN A 91 -24.03 6.82 -1.63
CA GLN A 91 -24.09 8.23 -1.23
C GLN A 91 -22.70 8.82 -1.01
N ALA A 92 -21.79 8.07 -0.39
CA ALA A 92 -20.41 8.50 -0.19
C ALA A 92 -19.66 8.64 -1.53
N ALA A 93 -19.82 7.68 -2.44
CA ALA A 93 -19.23 7.73 -3.78
C ALA A 93 -19.76 8.92 -4.59
N ALA A 94 -21.07 9.16 -4.57
CA ALA A 94 -21.70 10.30 -5.25
C ALA A 94 -21.19 11.64 -4.69
N ARG A 95 -20.93 11.72 -3.37
CA ARG A 95 -20.35 12.92 -2.76
C ARG A 95 -18.92 13.16 -3.23
N VAL A 96 -18.10 12.11 -3.32
CA VAL A 96 -16.75 12.18 -3.90
C VAL A 96 -16.81 12.66 -5.34
N ASP A 97 -17.70 12.10 -6.18
CA ASP A 97 -17.88 12.52 -7.57
C ASP A 97 -18.28 13.99 -7.69
N GLN A 98 -19.17 14.47 -6.83
CA GLN A 98 -19.57 15.87 -6.79
C GLN A 98 -18.36 16.79 -6.52
N LEU A 99 -17.49 16.42 -5.58
CA LEU A 99 -16.29 17.20 -5.26
C LEU A 99 -15.26 17.16 -6.39
N VAL A 100 -15.10 16.02 -7.06
CA VAL A 100 -14.26 15.92 -8.26
C VAL A 100 -14.81 16.84 -9.36
N ALA A 101 -16.10 16.74 -9.69
CA ALA A 101 -16.74 17.56 -10.72
C ALA A 101 -16.60 19.07 -10.44
N ASN A 102 -16.78 19.49 -9.19
CA ASN A 102 -16.55 20.87 -8.78
C ASN A 102 -15.08 21.29 -9.00
N GLY A 103 -14.13 20.40 -8.68
CA GLY A 103 -12.70 20.61 -8.92
C GLY A 103 -12.37 20.78 -10.41
N LEU A 104 -12.97 19.97 -11.29
CA LEU A 104 -12.81 20.08 -12.74
C LEU A 104 -13.19 21.48 -13.24
N ILE A 105 -14.35 21.98 -12.80
CA ILE A 105 -14.87 23.29 -13.22
C ILE A 105 -14.00 24.41 -12.66
N ARG A 106 -13.63 24.33 -11.37
CA ARG A 106 -12.80 25.32 -10.67
C ARG A 106 -11.40 25.44 -11.26
N ALA A 107 -10.87 24.40 -11.89
CA ALA A 107 -9.56 24.42 -12.54
C ALA A 107 -9.53 25.27 -13.84
N ASN A 108 -10.68 25.47 -14.49
CA ASN A 108 -10.73 26.04 -15.84
C ASN A 108 -10.17 27.48 -15.96
N PRO A 109 -10.40 28.41 -15.01
CA PRO A 109 -9.79 29.73 -15.05
C PRO A 109 -8.25 29.69 -15.06
N ASP A 110 -7.63 28.83 -14.23
CA ASP A 110 -6.17 28.71 -14.18
C ASP A 110 -5.62 27.98 -15.41
N ARG A 111 -6.34 26.99 -15.92
CA ARG A 111 -6.01 26.33 -17.20
C ARG A 111 -6.04 27.30 -18.37
N ALA A 112 -7.02 28.21 -18.42
CA ALA A 112 -7.11 29.23 -19.45
C ALA A 112 -5.90 30.19 -19.43
N LYS A 113 -5.42 30.59 -18.23
CA LYS A 113 -4.17 31.38 -18.11
C LYS A 113 -2.94 30.67 -18.68
N LYS A 114 -2.96 29.34 -18.70
CA LYS A 114 -1.90 28.48 -19.25
C LYS A 114 -2.15 28.04 -20.71
N ASN A 115 -3.15 28.59 -21.39
CA ASN A 115 -3.58 28.19 -22.74
C ASN A 115 -3.94 26.69 -22.86
N LEU A 116 -4.42 26.08 -21.78
CA LEU A 116 -4.86 24.69 -21.76
C LEU A 116 -6.38 24.60 -22.03
N PRO A 117 -6.85 23.55 -22.72
CA PRO A 117 -8.27 23.38 -23.01
C PRO A 117 -9.08 23.20 -21.71
N PRO A 118 -10.32 23.71 -21.65
CA PRO A 118 -11.18 23.58 -20.48
C PRO A 118 -11.63 22.12 -20.31
N ILE A 119 -11.73 21.69 -19.07
CA ILE A 119 -12.28 20.39 -18.70
C ILE A 119 -13.78 20.56 -18.43
N LYS A 120 -14.61 19.82 -19.17
CA LYS A 120 -16.07 19.98 -19.14
C LYS A 120 -16.78 18.91 -18.31
N SER A 121 -16.21 17.70 -18.26
CA SER A 121 -16.84 16.53 -17.63
C SER A 121 -15.79 15.45 -17.33
N PHE A 122 -16.24 14.38 -16.68
CA PHE A 122 -15.53 13.11 -16.65
C PHE A 122 -15.26 12.58 -18.08
N ASN A 123 -14.26 11.70 -18.19
CA ASN A 123 -14.03 10.89 -19.39
C ASN A 123 -15.25 9.97 -19.66
N PRO A 124 -15.37 9.39 -20.87
CA PRO A 124 -16.42 8.41 -21.16
C PRO A 124 -16.48 7.28 -20.13
N ALA A 125 -17.66 6.69 -19.95
CA ALA A 125 -17.82 5.57 -19.03
C ALA A 125 -17.10 4.33 -19.59
N LEU A 126 -16.48 3.54 -18.71
CA LEU A 126 -15.85 2.28 -19.10
C LEU A 126 -16.83 1.31 -19.74
N SER A 127 -16.37 0.58 -20.77
CA SER A 127 -16.98 -0.68 -21.18
C SER A 127 -16.88 -1.74 -20.07
N ASP A 128 -17.70 -2.79 -20.14
CA ASP A 128 -17.68 -3.88 -19.16
C ASP A 128 -16.38 -4.68 -19.23
N GLU A 129 -15.80 -4.84 -20.42
CA GLU A 129 -14.51 -5.48 -20.66
C GLU A 129 -13.35 -4.73 -20.00
N GLN A 130 -13.32 -3.40 -20.15
CA GLN A 130 -12.31 -2.58 -19.49
C GLN A 130 -12.53 -2.55 -17.97
N PHE A 131 -13.79 -2.45 -17.51
CA PHE A 131 -14.10 -2.45 -16.09
C PHE A 131 -13.64 -3.74 -15.39
N VAL A 132 -13.99 -4.92 -15.93
CA VAL A 132 -13.62 -6.19 -15.31
C VAL A 132 -12.10 -6.34 -15.25
N ARG A 133 -11.37 -5.96 -16.31
CA ARG A 133 -9.91 -6.01 -16.30
C ARG A 133 -9.32 -5.07 -15.25
N ARG A 134 -9.75 -3.81 -15.24
CA ARG A 134 -9.22 -2.78 -14.32
C ARG A 134 -9.45 -3.16 -12.87
N VAL A 135 -10.67 -3.57 -12.52
CA VAL A 135 -11.04 -3.84 -11.12
C VAL A 135 -10.32 -5.07 -10.56
N TYR A 136 -10.10 -6.10 -11.38
CA TYR A 136 -9.27 -7.25 -10.98
C TYR A 136 -7.81 -6.85 -10.76
N LEU A 137 -7.24 -6.02 -11.63
CA LEU A 137 -5.87 -5.54 -11.48
C LEU A 137 -5.70 -4.64 -10.24
N ASP A 138 -6.64 -3.73 -10.00
CA ASP A 138 -6.58 -2.78 -8.87
C ASP A 138 -6.92 -3.40 -7.52
N ILE A 139 -7.85 -4.38 -7.48
CA ILE A 139 -8.29 -5.02 -6.24
C ILE A 139 -7.50 -6.29 -5.98
N ALA A 140 -7.49 -7.23 -6.92
CA ALA A 140 -6.87 -8.55 -6.76
C ALA A 140 -5.42 -8.61 -7.24
N GLY A 141 -4.88 -7.58 -7.88
CA GLY A 141 -3.48 -7.54 -8.31
C GLY A 141 -3.18 -8.52 -9.45
N ARG A 142 -4.17 -8.94 -10.24
CA ARG A 142 -4.01 -9.83 -11.40
C ARG A 142 -5.09 -9.57 -12.43
N ILE A 143 -4.92 -10.04 -13.65
CA ILE A 143 -6.04 -10.16 -14.60
C ILE A 143 -7.08 -11.18 -14.10
N PRO A 144 -8.35 -11.06 -14.51
CA PRO A 144 -9.33 -12.14 -14.33
C PRO A 144 -8.95 -13.35 -15.20
N ASN A 145 -9.28 -14.56 -14.75
CA ASN A 145 -9.23 -15.74 -15.60
C ASN A 145 -10.44 -15.79 -16.56
N HIS A 146 -10.42 -16.72 -17.52
CA HIS A 146 -11.47 -16.85 -18.53
C HIS A 146 -12.88 -16.95 -17.92
N ASP A 147 -13.06 -17.83 -16.94
CA ASP A 147 -14.38 -18.11 -16.37
C ASP A 147 -14.92 -16.92 -15.58
N GLU A 148 -14.04 -16.20 -14.88
CA GLU A 148 -14.34 -14.93 -14.19
C GLU A 148 -14.84 -13.85 -15.18
N VAL A 149 -14.17 -13.69 -16.33
CA VAL A 149 -14.58 -12.74 -17.38
C VAL A 149 -15.94 -13.12 -17.95
N VAL A 150 -16.11 -14.39 -18.34
CA VAL A 150 -17.35 -14.89 -18.94
C VAL A 150 -18.52 -14.79 -17.97
N ALA A 151 -18.31 -15.11 -16.69
CA ALA A 151 -19.33 -14.98 -15.66
C ALA A 151 -19.79 -13.52 -15.49
N PHE A 152 -18.87 -12.57 -15.47
CA PHE A 152 -19.19 -11.15 -15.38
C PHE A 152 -19.94 -10.62 -16.62
N GLN A 153 -19.50 -11.01 -17.82
CA GLN A 153 -20.14 -10.60 -19.07
C GLN A 153 -21.56 -11.16 -19.22
N LYS A 154 -21.81 -12.39 -18.73
CA LYS A 154 -23.15 -13.01 -18.76
C LYS A 154 -24.14 -12.38 -17.77
N SER A 155 -23.66 -11.68 -16.73
CA SER A 155 -24.53 -11.01 -15.76
C SER A 155 -25.17 -9.75 -16.37
N SER A 156 -26.50 -9.67 -16.31
CA SER A 156 -27.31 -8.51 -16.76
C SER A 156 -27.80 -7.60 -15.63
N GLY A 157 -27.50 -7.93 -14.37
CA GLY A 157 -27.93 -7.13 -13.22
C GLY A 157 -27.33 -5.72 -13.23
N ALA A 158 -28.15 -4.70 -12.94
CA ALA A 158 -27.74 -3.29 -12.91
C ALA A 158 -26.65 -2.99 -11.86
N ASP A 159 -26.54 -3.84 -10.84
CA ASP A 159 -25.59 -3.74 -9.72
C ASP A 159 -24.32 -4.59 -9.92
N LYS A 160 -24.15 -5.24 -11.08
CA LYS A 160 -23.10 -6.25 -11.28
C LYS A 160 -21.68 -5.75 -11.01
N ARG A 161 -21.42 -4.46 -11.27
CA ARG A 161 -20.12 -3.82 -11.02
C ARG A 161 -19.85 -3.69 -9.52
N SER A 162 -20.82 -3.21 -8.76
CA SER A 162 -20.74 -3.10 -7.30
C SER A 162 -20.60 -4.48 -6.65
N ARG A 163 -21.37 -5.48 -7.10
CA ARG A 163 -21.24 -6.87 -6.62
C ARG A 163 -19.85 -7.45 -6.90
N LEU A 164 -19.28 -7.21 -8.07
CA LEU A 164 -17.92 -7.66 -8.39
C LEU A 164 -16.88 -6.96 -7.50
N ILE A 165 -17.02 -5.65 -7.26
CA ILE A 165 -16.14 -4.92 -6.33
C ILE A 165 -16.17 -5.57 -4.94
N ASP A 166 -17.35 -5.85 -4.41
CA ASP A 166 -17.50 -6.47 -3.08
C ASP A 166 -16.88 -7.87 -3.04
N GLN A 167 -17.17 -8.70 -4.05
CA GLN A 167 -16.57 -10.04 -4.17
C GLN A 167 -15.04 -9.98 -4.18
N LEU A 168 -14.45 -9.04 -4.94
CA LEU A 168 -13.01 -8.92 -5.03
C LEU A 168 -12.39 -8.38 -3.74
N LEU A 169 -13.02 -7.41 -3.08
CA LEU A 169 -12.54 -6.87 -1.80
C LEU A 169 -12.53 -7.92 -0.68
N ASP A 170 -13.34 -8.97 -0.79
CA ASP A 170 -13.35 -10.08 0.16
C ASP A 170 -12.49 -11.28 -0.27
N SER A 171 -11.86 -11.22 -1.45
CA SER A 171 -11.03 -12.28 -2.00
C SER A 171 -9.63 -12.38 -1.37
N ASP A 172 -8.97 -13.53 -1.53
CA ASP A 172 -7.54 -13.69 -1.20
C ASP A 172 -6.62 -12.87 -2.12
N GLY A 173 -7.08 -12.60 -3.35
CA GLY A 173 -6.40 -11.69 -4.28
C GLY A 173 -6.25 -10.28 -3.67
N TYR A 174 -7.30 -9.76 -3.05
CA TYR A 174 -7.23 -8.47 -2.34
C TYR A 174 -6.24 -8.49 -1.19
N LYS A 175 -6.26 -9.54 -0.37
CA LYS A 175 -5.36 -9.68 0.79
C LYS A 175 -3.90 -9.68 0.36
N THR A 176 -3.56 -10.47 -0.66
CA THR A 176 -2.18 -10.55 -1.18
C THR A 176 -1.75 -9.27 -1.87
N HIS A 177 -2.63 -8.64 -2.64
CA HIS A 177 -2.31 -7.40 -3.33
C HIS A 177 -2.14 -6.21 -2.37
N LEU A 178 -2.99 -6.08 -1.35
CA LEU A 178 -2.84 -5.08 -0.29
C LEU A 178 -1.58 -5.34 0.54
N PHE A 179 -1.26 -6.60 0.85
CA PHE A 179 -0.01 -6.96 1.53
C PHE A 179 1.21 -6.46 0.75
N ASN A 180 1.28 -6.68 -0.57
CA ASN A 180 2.42 -6.21 -1.37
C ASN A 180 2.56 -4.69 -1.37
N TYR A 181 1.45 -3.98 -1.46
CA TYR A 181 1.42 -2.51 -1.39
C TYR A 181 1.93 -2.01 -0.03
N LEU A 182 1.40 -2.57 1.08
CA LEU A 182 1.84 -2.19 2.42
C LEU A 182 3.29 -2.61 2.69
N SER A 183 3.73 -3.75 2.14
CA SER A 183 5.10 -4.23 2.28
C SER A 183 6.12 -3.27 1.67
N GLU A 184 5.74 -2.57 0.60
CA GLU A 184 6.54 -1.50 0.03
C GLU A 184 6.68 -0.32 0.97
N MET A 185 5.53 0.23 1.35
CA MET A 185 5.43 1.42 2.16
C MET A 185 6.07 1.22 3.54
N LEU A 186 5.95 0.00 4.10
CA LEU A 186 6.48 -0.40 5.39
C LEU A 186 7.84 -1.12 5.30
N ARG A 187 8.51 -1.11 4.14
CA ARG A 187 9.87 -1.67 3.96
C ARG A 187 10.01 -3.08 4.54
N VAL A 188 9.02 -3.94 4.32
CA VAL A 188 8.98 -5.31 4.85
C VAL A 188 9.99 -6.18 4.08
N LYS A 189 10.86 -6.88 4.81
CA LYS A 189 11.91 -7.74 4.27
C LYS A 189 11.95 -9.09 4.98
N ASP A 190 12.41 -10.13 4.26
CA ASP A 190 12.71 -11.44 4.81
C ASP A 190 13.91 -11.41 5.75
N ASN A 191 14.92 -10.59 5.46
CA ASN A 191 16.16 -10.48 6.23
C ASN A 191 16.43 -9.02 6.61
N PHE A 192 16.71 -8.77 7.90
CA PHE A 192 17.20 -7.51 8.42
C PHE A 192 18.73 -7.60 8.52
N GLU A 193 19.42 -6.92 7.60
CA GLU A 193 20.86 -7.05 7.36
C GLU A 193 21.72 -6.76 8.59
N GLN A 194 21.32 -5.78 9.40
CA GLN A 194 22.13 -5.28 10.52
C GLN A 194 22.27 -6.27 11.68
N ASP A 195 21.24 -7.08 11.93
CA ASP A 195 21.20 -8.04 13.03
C ASP A 195 21.18 -9.51 12.54
N ASN A 196 21.19 -9.74 11.22
CA ASN A 196 20.98 -11.05 10.60
C ASN A 196 19.72 -11.77 11.12
N VAL A 197 18.66 -10.98 11.32
CA VAL A 197 17.39 -11.43 11.87
C VAL A 197 16.39 -11.57 10.74
N ARG A 198 15.61 -12.65 10.74
CA ARG A 198 14.53 -12.76 9.76
C ARG A 198 13.27 -12.02 10.16
N GLY A 199 12.74 -11.27 9.21
CA GLY A 199 11.47 -10.54 9.31
C GLY A 199 10.24 -11.42 9.10
N THR A 200 10.37 -12.75 9.06
CA THR A 200 9.25 -13.68 8.86
C THR A 200 8.07 -13.45 9.83
N PRO A 201 8.28 -13.21 11.14
CA PRO A 201 7.17 -12.86 12.03
C PRO A 201 6.49 -11.53 11.65
N TYR A 202 7.25 -10.55 11.14
CA TYR A 202 6.70 -9.27 10.68
C TYR A 202 5.84 -9.44 9.42
N ILE A 203 6.32 -10.24 8.45
CA ILE A 203 5.56 -10.62 7.25
C ILE A 203 4.27 -11.35 7.63
N GLY A 204 4.37 -12.36 8.49
CA GLY A 204 3.22 -13.13 8.96
C GLY A 204 2.19 -12.26 9.67
N TRP A 205 2.65 -11.38 10.57
CA TRP A 205 1.79 -10.42 11.26
C TRP A 205 1.07 -9.49 10.28
N LEU A 206 1.78 -8.91 9.30
CA LEU A 206 1.17 -8.01 8.33
C LEU A 206 0.13 -8.72 7.45
N LYS A 207 0.44 -9.93 6.95
CA LYS A 207 -0.52 -10.77 6.22
C LYS A 207 -1.77 -11.04 7.06
N GLU A 208 -1.59 -11.34 8.35
CA GLU A 208 -2.70 -11.59 9.27
C GLU A 208 -3.54 -10.33 9.53
N GLN A 209 -2.91 -9.16 9.73
CA GLN A 209 -3.65 -7.91 9.95
C GLN A 209 -4.50 -7.54 8.72
N VAL A 210 -3.93 -7.71 7.52
CA VAL A 210 -4.65 -7.51 6.26
C VAL A 210 -5.81 -8.50 6.13
N ALA A 211 -5.59 -9.78 6.44
CA ALA A 211 -6.62 -10.81 6.36
C ALA A 211 -7.78 -10.55 7.33
N LYS A 212 -7.48 -10.03 8.53
CA LYS A 212 -8.48 -9.62 9.55
C LYS A 212 -9.18 -8.30 9.24
N ASN A 213 -8.77 -7.60 8.17
CA ASN A 213 -9.23 -6.24 7.84
C ASN A 213 -9.12 -5.29 9.04
N ARG A 214 -7.99 -5.36 9.77
CA ARG A 214 -7.81 -4.55 10.98
C ARG A 214 -7.70 -3.05 10.61
N PRO A 215 -8.31 -2.14 11.40
CA PRO A 215 -8.19 -0.71 11.17
C PRO A 215 -6.74 -0.22 11.08
N TRP A 216 -6.46 0.66 10.11
CA TRP A 216 -5.11 1.16 9.86
C TRP A 216 -4.49 1.87 11.07
N ASN A 217 -5.27 2.68 11.79
CA ASN A 217 -4.84 3.36 13.01
C ASN A 217 -4.37 2.38 14.09
N GLU A 218 -5.04 1.24 14.26
CA GLU A 218 -4.64 0.23 15.23
C GLU A 218 -3.37 -0.51 14.81
N MET A 219 -3.23 -0.84 13.52
CA MET A 219 -2.01 -1.46 12.99
C MET A 219 -0.79 -0.55 13.21
N VAL A 220 -0.94 0.75 12.96
CA VAL A 220 0.13 1.73 13.19
C VAL A 220 0.43 1.88 14.67
N TYR A 221 -0.61 1.92 15.52
CA TYR A 221 -0.43 1.99 16.97
C TYR A 221 0.38 0.80 17.50
N ASP A 222 0.04 -0.42 17.08
CA ASP A 222 0.78 -1.63 17.44
C ASP A 222 2.25 -1.58 17.00
N MET A 223 2.53 -1.10 15.78
CA MET A 223 3.90 -0.98 15.27
C MET A 223 4.73 0.02 16.08
N MET A 224 4.14 1.10 16.58
CA MET A 224 4.84 2.12 17.37
C MET A 224 5.07 1.68 18.82
N THR A 225 4.16 0.88 19.38
CA THR A 225 4.15 0.51 20.80
C THR A 225 4.71 -0.88 21.09
N ALA A 226 4.97 -1.70 20.06
CA ALA A 226 5.54 -3.02 20.22
C ALA A 226 6.84 -3.01 21.05
N THR A 227 6.96 -3.97 21.95
CA THR A 227 8.10 -4.19 22.86
C THR A 227 8.47 -5.67 22.83
N GLY A 228 9.75 -6.00 23.00
CA GLY A 228 10.28 -7.37 22.93
C GLY A 228 10.85 -7.77 21.56
N LYS A 229 11.09 -9.07 21.39
CA LYS A 229 11.61 -9.70 20.16
C LYS A 229 10.46 -9.97 19.19
N MET A 230 10.74 -10.04 17.89
CA MET A 230 9.71 -10.36 16.88
C MET A 230 9.09 -11.75 17.04
N TRP A 231 9.84 -12.71 17.58
CA TRP A 231 9.40 -14.09 17.81
C TRP A 231 8.93 -14.36 19.23
N ASP A 232 8.75 -13.32 20.06
CA ASP A 232 8.05 -13.48 21.32
C ASP A 232 6.62 -13.93 21.05
N LYS A 233 6.17 -14.94 21.81
CA LYS A 233 4.80 -15.44 21.72
C LYS A 233 3.86 -14.58 22.55
N LYS A 234 2.77 -14.16 21.93
CA LYS A 234 1.63 -13.55 22.61
C LYS A 234 0.75 -14.62 23.26
N PRO A 235 -0.11 -14.26 24.23
CA PRO A 235 -1.03 -15.21 24.88
C PRO A 235 -1.95 -15.97 23.90
N ASP A 236 -2.26 -15.38 22.75
CA ASP A 236 -3.07 -15.98 21.68
C ASP A 236 -2.29 -16.93 20.75
N GLY A 237 -1.00 -17.16 21.03
CA GLY A 237 -0.12 -18.02 20.24
C GLY A 237 0.48 -17.36 18.99
N SER A 238 0.08 -16.13 18.65
CA SER A 238 0.71 -15.35 17.58
C SER A 238 2.09 -14.83 17.99
N TYR A 239 2.88 -14.39 17.01
CA TYR A 239 4.18 -13.77 17.26
C TYR A 239 4.06 -12.25 17.37
N ASN A 240 5.01 -11.62 18.05
CA ASN A 240 5.15 -10.17 18.15
C ASN A 240 5.70 -9.52 16.86
N GLY A 241 5.09 -9.82 15.72
CA GLY A 241 5.57 -9.35 14.42
C GLY A 241 5.54 -7.84 14.23
N ALA A 242 4.67 -7.11 14.94
CA ALA A 242 4.60 -5.64 14.90
C ALA A 242 5.95 -4.97 15.28
N ALA A 243 6.75 -5.61 16.14
CA ALA A 243 8.09 -5.14 16.51
C ALA A 243 9.03 -5.01 15.29
N GLY A 244 8.76 -5.73 14.20
CA GLY A 244 9.56 -5.65 12.98
C GLY A 244 9.62 -4.25 12.37
N TYR A 245 8.61 -3.40 12.59
CA TYR A 245 8.61 -2.04 12.05
C TYR A 245 9.76 -1.19 12.60
N LEU A 246 10.01 -1.25 13.93
CA LEU A 246 11.12 -0.51 14.54
C LEU A 246 12.45 -1.27 14.40
N LEU A 247 12.41 -2.61 14.47
CA LEU A 247 13.63 -3.43 14.40
C LEU A 247 14.27 -3.49 13.01
N ARG A 248 13.55 -3.20 11.92
CA ARG A 248 14.18 -3.11 10.59
C ARG A 248 15.23 -1.99 10.49
N ASP A 249 15.09 -0.96 11.32
CA ASP A 249 15.98 0.22 11.38
C ASP A 249 16.72 0.23 12.75
N ALA A 250 17.05 -0.95 13.29
CA ALA A 250 17.73 -1.08 14.58
C ALA A 250 19.00 -0.21 14.64
N GLY A 251 19.23 0.49 15.75
CA GLY A 251 20.35 1.43 15.88
C GLY A 251 20.28 2.71 15.03
N MET A 252 19.24 2.94 14.23
CA MET A 252 19.04 4.14 13.41
C MET A 252 17.73 4.88 13.76
N PRO A 253 17.59 5.40 15.00
CA PRO A 253 16.32 5.97 15.47
C PRO A 253 15.89 7.24 14.71
N LEU A 254 16.84 8.06 14.24
CA LEU A 254 16.54 9.29 13.50
C LEU A 254 15.98 8.97 12.10
N ASP A 255 16.61 8.03 11.38
CA ASP A 255 16.13 7.57 10.08
C ASP A 255 14.77 6.87 10.20
N ASN A 256 14.58 6.08 11.27
CA ASN A 256 13.29 5.45 11.54
C ASN A 256 12.18 6.50 11.76
N LEU A 257 12.45 7.57 12.52
CA LEU A 257 11.50 8.66 12.71
C LEU A 257 11.17 9.36 11.39
N ALA A 258 12.19 9.75 10.62
CA ALA A 258 11.99 10.45 9.34
C ALA A 258 11.07 9.63 8.43
N ASN A 259 11.38 8.34 8.26
CA ASN A 259 10.54 7.41 7.50
C ASN A 259 9.12 7.29 8.07
N THR A 260 8.98 7.25 9.41
CA THR A 260 7.67 7.13 10.08
C THR A 260 6.78 8.35 9.82
N LEU A 261 7.33 9.56 9.86
CA LEU A 261 6.60 10.78 9.54
C LEU A 261 6.22 10.84 8.05
N THR A 262 7.12 10.41 7.16
CA THR A 262 6.85 10.34 5.71
C THR A 262 5.79 9.31 5.35
N VAL A 263 5.81 8.13 5.97
CA VAL A 263 4.83 7.07 5.71
C VAL A 263 3.45 7.45 6.26
N PHE A 264 3.37 7.84 7.53
CA PHE A 264 2.09 7.94 8.23
C PHE A 264 1.47 9.34 8.24
N LEU A 265 2.28 10.39 8.07
CA LEU A 265 1.79 11.77 8.07
C LEU A 265 1.99 12.47 6.71
N GLY A 266 2.72 11.84 5.78
CA GLY A 266 3.05 12.43 4.49
C GLY A 266 3.93 13.66 4.65
N THR A 267 4.87 13.63 5.58
CA THR A 267 5.78 14.75 5.85
C THR A 267 7.21 14.28 5.59
N ASP A 268 7.87 14.88 4.61
CA ASP A 268 9.28 14.63 4.33
C ASP A 268 10.15 15.57 5.17
N VAL A 269 10.81 15.01 6.18
CA VAL A 269 11.63 15.76 7.14
C VAL A 269 13.06 15.26 7.20
N ALA A 270 13.49 14.43 6.24
CA ALA A 270 14.82 13.84 6.27
C ALA A 270 15.92 14.92 6.28
N CYS A 271 15.75 16.01 5.51
CA CYS A 271 16.72 17.12 5.53
C CYS A 271 16.81 17.80 6.92
N ALA A 272 15.70 17.83 7.67
CA ALA A 272 15.61 18.42 9.00
C ALA A 272 16.48 17.70 10.06
N GLN A 273 17.02 16.52 9.74
CA GLN A 273 17.96 15.80 10.61
C GLN A 273 19.30 16.54 10.77
N CYS A 274 19.76 17.22 9.71
CA CYS A 274 21.08 17.84 9.67
C CYS A 274 21.03 19.38 9.68
N HIS A 275 19.95 19.98 9.16
CA HIS A 275 19.76 21.42 9.11
C HIS A 275 18.27 21.77 8.97
N ASP A 276 17.85 23.00 9.28
CA ASP A 276 16.50 23.49 8.98
C ASP A 276 16.13 23.21 7.52
N HIS A 277 14.93 22.67 7.29
CA HIS A 277 14.49 22.22 5.99
C HIS A 277 14.48 23.40 4.99
N PRO A 278 15.04 23.25 3.78
CA PRO A 278 15.26 24.38 2.88
C PRO A 278 13.99 24.90 2.20
N PHE A 279 12.94 24.06 2.13
CA PHE A 279 11.71 24.36 1.38
C PHE A 279 10.42 24.16 2.18
N ALA A 280 10.51 23.80 3.46
CA ALA A 280 9.35 23.49 4.30
C ALA A 280 9.57 24.09 5.69
N ASP A 281 8.49 24.35 6.41
CA ASP A 281 8.51 25.00 7.73
C ASP A 281 8.88 24.03 8.86
N TRP A 282 10.00 23.34 8.69
CA TRP A 282 10.57 22.38 9.65
C TRP A 282 11.96 22.80 10.07
N THR A 283 12.15 23.07 11.36
CA THR A 283 13.48 23.31 11.93
C THR A 283 14.17 22.02 12.34
N GLN A 284 15.50 22.04 12.39
CA GLN A 284 16.27 20.94 12.95
C GLN A 284 15.85 20.65 14.39
N LYS A 285 15.58 21.68 15.20
CA LYS A 285 15.09 21.49 16.57
C LYS A 285 13.79 20.71 16.62
N GLN A 286 12.82 21.04 15.78
CA GLN A 286 11.52 20.35 15.73
C GLN A 286 11.68 18.87 15.37
N PHE A 287 12.60 18.55 14.46
CA PHE A 287 12.92 17.16 14.15
C PHE A 287 13.43 16.40 15.39
N TYR A 288 14.38 16.96 16.14
CA TYR A 288 14.88 16.32 17.35
C TYR A 288 13.84 16.28 18.48
N GLU A 289 12.97 17.28 18.61
CA GLU A 289 11.82 17.29 19.53
C GLU A 289 10.86 16.12 19.24
N MET A 290 10.68 15.77 17.97
CA MET A 290 9.91 14.58 17.56
C MET A 290 10.69 13.28 17.81
N ALA A 291 12.00 13.27 17.58
CA ALA A 291 12.85 12.11 17.84
C ALA A 291 12.95 11.76 19.32
N ALA A 292 12.83 12.74 20.21
CA ALA A 292 12.91 12.56 21.65
C ALA A 292 11.82 11.61 22.19
N PHE A 293 10.71 11.40 21.46
CA PHE A 293 9.72 10.38 21.84
C PHE A 293 10.26 8.94 21.80
N PHE A 294 11.34 8.70 21.06
CA PHE A 294 12.05 7.42 20.96
C PHE A 294 13.42 7.46 21.67
N GLY A 295 13.78 8.59 22.30
CA GLY A 295 15.11 8.78 22.90
C GLY A 295 15.38 7.93 24.15
N ALA A 296 14.33 7.31 24.71
CA ALA A 296 14.41 6.32 25.77
C ALA A 296 14.33 4.87 25.24
N THR A 297 14.18 4.67 23.92
CA THR A 297 13.99 3.35 23.32
C THR A 297 15.32 2.77 22.85
N THR A 298 15.54 1.49 23.13
CA THR A 298 16.61 0.70 22.52
C THR A 298 16.02 -0.42 21.66
N THR A 299 16.69 -0.70 20.54
CA THR A 299 16.37 -1.80 19.62
C THR A 299 17.35 -2.97 19.73
N ARG A 300 18.32 -2.86 20.65
CA ARG A 300 19.32 -3.90 20.90
C ARG A 300 19.64 -3.99 22.38
N LEU A 301 19.33 -5.15 22.96
CA LEU A 301 19.57 -5.43 24.38
C LEU A 301 21.07 -5.49 24.69
N GLY A 302 21.47 -4.82 25.77
CA GLY A 302 22.80 -4.85 26.35
C GLY A 302 22.86 -5.75 27.59
N GLY A 303 24.06 -5.87 28.19
CA GLY A 303 24.24 -6.69 29.40
C GLY A 303 23.35 -6.27 30.57
N GLN A 304 23.07 -4.97 30.70
CA GLN A 304 22.17 -4.39 31.71
C GLN A 304 20.71 -4.86 31.57
N ASP A 305 20.34 -5.42 30.42
CA ASP A 305 18.99 -5.88 30.15
C ASP A 305 18.75 -7.33 30.60
N PHE A 306 19.79 -8.01 31.10
CA PHE A 306 19.77 -9.41 31.52
C PHE A 306 20.10 -9.53 33.01
N ALA A 307 19.43 -10.44 33.72
CA ALA A 307 19.53 -10.59 35.17
C ALA A 307 20.94 -10.97 35.65
N LYS A 308 21.71 -11.66 34.80
CA LYS A 308 23.09 -12.12 35.08
C LYS A 308 24.14 -11.40 34.23
N GLY A 309 23.81 -10.23 33.69
CA GLY A 309 24.69 -9.51 32.77
C GLY A 309 24.77 -10.18 31.39
N ASP A 310 25.75 -9.78 30.58
CA ASP A 310 25.94 -10.33 29.23
C ASP A 310 26.38 -11.81 29.27
N ARG A 311 25.41 -12.72 29.19
CA ARG A 311 25.64 -14.18 29.13
C ARG A 311 26.08 -14.68 27.76
N GLY A 312 26.04 -13.86 26.71
CA GLY A 312 26.36 -14.32 25.35
C GLY A 312 27.81 -14.79 25.21
N LYS A 313 28.75 -14.07 25.84
CA LYS A 313 30.17 -14.48 25.87
C LYS A 313 30.37 -15.79 26.64
N VAL A 314 29.73 -15.92 27.80
CA VAL A 314 29.79 -17.12 28.63
C VAL A 314 29.25 -18.34 27.88
N LEU A 315 28.10 -18.19 27.21
CA LEU A 315 27.51 -19.25 26.38
C LEU A 315 28.46 -19.66 25.26
N MET A 316 29.09 -18.70 24.57
CA MET A 316 30.08 -19.02 23.53
C MET A 316 31.29 -19.77 24.10
N ASP A 317 31.85 -19.34 25.22
CA ASP A 317 33.00 -20.01 25.86
C ASP A 317 32.66 -21.45 26.27
N GLU A 318 31.45 -21.69 26.78
CA GLU A 318 30.95 -23.03 27.11
C GLU A 318 30.76 -23.90 25.87
N ILE A 319 30.16 -23.35 24.81
CA ILE A 319 29.95 -24.05 23.52
C ILE A 319 31.30 -24.43 22.90
N GLU A 320 32.28 -23.54 22.93
CA GLU A 320 33.62 -23.81 22.39
C GLU A 320 34.30 -24.99 23.11
N LYS A 321 34.18 -25.06 24.44
CA LYS A 321 34.66 -26.21 25.22
C LYS A 321 33.94 -27.51 24.86
N MET A 322 32.62 -27.46 24.67
CA MET A 322 31.84 -28.64 24.27
C MET A 322 32.21 -29.13 22.86
N ILE A 323 32.40 -28.23 21.90
CA ILE A 323 32.80 -28.58 20.54
C ILE A 323 34.23 -29.12 20.52
N ALA A 324 35.17 -28.51 21.27
CA ALA A 324 36.54 -29.00 21.37
C ALA A 324 36.62 -30.44 21.93
N ALA A 325 35.66 -30.82 22.79
CA ALA A 325 35.55 -32.18 23.31
C ALA A 325 34.88 -33.17 22.34
N ASN A 326 34.37 -32.71 21.19
CA ASN A 326 33.70 -33.54 20.19
C ASN A 326 34.42 -33.49 18.82
N PRO A 327 35.17 -34.53 18.44
CA PRO A 327 35.91 -34.58 17.16
C PRO A 327 35.04 -34.44 15.90
N SER A 328 33.72 -34.67 15.99
CA SER A 328 32.81 -34.58 14.84
C SER A 328 32.31 -33.15 14.55
N LEU A 329 32.66 -32.17 15.37
CA LEU A 329 32.22 -30.78 15.24
C LEU A 329 33.41 -29.84 15.03
N ASP A 330 33.35 -28.99 14.01
CA ASP A 330 34.41 -28.02 13.69
C ASP A 330 33.99 -26.61 14.14
N ILE A 331 34.58 -26.12 15.24
CA ILE A 331 34.27 -24.79 15.77
C ILE A 331 34.59 -23.67 14.77
N ARG A 332 35.60 -23.83 13.90
CA ARG A 332 35.98 -22.80 12.91
C ARG A 332 34.85 -22.56 11.91
N ARG A 333 34.05 -23.59 11.62
CA ARG A 333 32.89 -23.50 10.72
C ARG A 333 31.62 -23.01 11.40
N LEU A 334 31.49 -23.19 12.72
CA LEU A 334 30.25 -22.90 13.46
C LEU A 334 30.29 -21.58 14.24
N ARG A 335 31.48 -21.09 14.64
CA ARG A 335 31.65 -19.95 15.54
C ARG A 335 30.86 -18.72 15.09
N ASN A 336 31.06 -18.27 13.85
CA ASN A 336 30.39 -17.06 13.34
C ASN A 336 28.87 -17.22 13.32
N GLY A 337 28.38 -18.39 12.88
CA GLY A 337 26.94 -18.65 12.81
C GLY A 337 26.28 -18.76 14.19
N LEU A 338 26.97 -19.34 15.18
CA LEU A 338 26.54 -19.37 16.58
C LEU A 338 26.52 -17.98 17.22
N GLN A 339 27.55 -17.17 16.97
CA GLN A 339 27.60 -15.78 17.45
C GLN A 339 26.44 -14.97 16.87
N ASN A 340 26.17 -15.10 15.57
CA ASN A 340 25.03 -14.43 14.93
C ASN A 340 23.69 -14.93 15.49
N TYR A 341 23.55 -16.24 15.73
CA TYR A 341 22.33 -16.85 16.26
C TYR A 341 22.02 -16.40 17.70
N ILE A 342 23.04 -16.35 18.57
CA ILE A 342 22.90 -15.79 19.93
C ILE A 342 22.64 -14.28 19.85
N GLY A 343 23.38 -13.58 19.00
CA GLY A 343 23.27 -12.13 18.79
C GLY A 343 21.88 -11.70 18.29
N ALA A 344 21.24 -12.50 17.44
CA ALA A 344 19.88 -12.25 16.96
C ALA A 344 18.87 -12.13 18.12
N ASN A 345 19.05 -12.87 19.21
CA ASN A 345 18.20 -12.78 20.41
C ASN A 345 18.44 -11.53 21.27
N ARG A 346 19.35 -10.65 20.86
CA ARG A 346 19.46 -9.29 21.40
C ARG A 346 18.68 -8.25 20.62
N SER A 347 18.22 -8.58 19.40
CA SER A 347 17.39 -7.71 18.59
C SER A 347 15.98 -7.69 19.20
N ALA A 348 15.70 -6.67 20.00
CA ALA A 348 14.46 -6.54 20.74
C ALA A 348 14.25 -5.08 21.09
N ILE A 349 12.98 -4.68 21.16
CA ILE A 349 12.62 -3.31 21.53
C ILE A 349 12.43 -3.24 23.04
N LYS A 350 13.00 -2.24 23.69
CA LYS A 350 12.81 -1.97 25.12
C LYS A 350 12.87 -0.48 25.40
N ASP A 351 11.90 0.03 26.17
CA ASP A 351 11.95 1.39 26.70
C ASP A 351 12.73 1.44 28.01
N ARG A 352 13.38 2.57 28.23
CA ARG A 352 14.21 2.86 29.41
C ARG A 352 13.58 3.99 30.22
N PRO A 353 13.94 4.10 31.51
CA PRO A 353 13.44 5.19 32.35
C PRO A 353 14.06 6.56 32.05
N MET A 354 15.05 6.62 31.13
CA MET A 354 15.76 7.85 30.80
C MET A 354 15.87 8.06 29.28
N ASN A 355 15.41 9.22 28.80
CA ASN A 355 15.61 9.76 27.47
C ASN A 355 17.04 10.30 27.37
N THR A 356 17.77 9.79 26.38
CA THR A 356 19.20 10.09 26.19
C THR A 356 19.47 10.94 24.95
N LEU A 357 18.42 11.34 24.21
CA LEU A 357 18.57 12.11 22.99
C LEU A 357 19.07 13.53 23.27
N LYS A 358 20.06 13.95 22.49
CA LYS A 358 20.69 15.27 22.55
C LYS A 358 20.78 15.88 21.17
N LEU A 359 20.88 17.20 21.11
CA LEU A 359 21.23 17.92 19.88
C LEU A 359 22.61 17.50 19.38
N PRO A 360 22.83 17.46 18.06
CA PRO A 360 24.08 16.98 17.49
C PRO A 360 25.22 17.95 17.79
N HIS A 361 26.45 17.42 17.74
CA HIS A 361 27.66 18.18 18.09
C HIS A 361 27.93 19.39 17.17
N ASP A 362 27.36 19.40 15.98
CA ASP A 362 27.46 20.43 14.95
C ASP A 362 26.21 21.34 14.88
N TYR A 363 25.32 21.27 15.89
CA TYR A 363 24.13 22.12 15.95
C TYR A 363 24.49 23.62 15.93
N LYS A 364 23.91 24.37 14.99
CA LYS A 364 24.33 25.75 14.68
C LYS A 364 23.28 26.84 14.90
N TYR A 365 22.08 26.46 15.34
CA TYR A 365 20.93 27.38 15.45
C TYR A 365 20.86 28.03 16.83
N LYS A 366 20.27 29.24 16.92
CA LYS A 366 20.24 30.05 18.15
C LYS A 366 19.31 29.51 19.24
N ASP A 367 18.43 28.57 18.89
CA ASP A 367 17.41 28.00 19.76
C ASP A 367 17.89 26.78 20.56
N GLY A 368 19.17 26.41 20.47
CA GLY A 368 19.81 25.35 21.26
C GLY A 368 21.33 25.37 21.14
N LYS A 369 22.03 24.59 21.95
CA LYS A 369 23.48 24.39 21.87
C LYS A 369 23.80 22.93 21.53
N PRO A 370 24.94 22.66 20.88
CA PRO A 370 25.43 21.30 20.68
C PRO A 370 25.44 20.49 21.99
N GLY A 371 24.85 19.29 21.96
CA GLY A 371 24.79 18.40 23.11
C GLY A 371 23.71 18.70 24.15
N ASP A 372 22.89 19.74 23.96
CA ASP A 372 21.75 19.99 24.84
C ASP A 372 20.76 18.81 24.83
N PRO A 373 20.21 18.41 25.99
CA PRO A 373 19.14 17.42 26.04
C PRO A 373 17.89 17.93 25.33
N VAL A 374 17.15 17.02 24.69
CA VAL A 374 15.96 17.38 23.90
C VAL A 374 14.70 16.83 24.54
N GLU A 375 13.76 17.72 24.87
CA GLU A 375 12.45 17.35 25.38
C GLU A 375 11.50 16.94 24.25
N PRO A 376 10.64 15.92 24.47
CA PRO A 376 9.66 15.48 23.48
C PRO A 376 8.56 16.52 23.26
N LYS A 377 8.31 16.88 22.00
CA LYS A 377 7.25 17.83 21.64
C LYS A 377 6.68 17.55 20.25
N PHE A 378 5.36 17.53 20.18
CA PHE A 378 4.62 17.32 18.93
C PHE A 378 4.74 18.55 18.03
N VAL A 379 4.98 18.30 16.74
CA VAL A 379 4.86 19.30 15.67
C VAL A 379 3.40 19.71 15.48
N THR A 380 3.16 20.99 15.19
CA THR A 380 1.83 21.54 14.85
C THR A 380 1.87 22.13 13.44
N TRP A 381 0.83 21.90 12.64
CA TRP A 381 0.70 22.48 11.30
C TRP A 381 -0.16 23.75 11.29
N SER A 382 -0.92 24.00 12.34
CA SER A 382 -1.71 25.22 12.48
C SER A 382 -1.81 25.67 13.93
N SER A 383 -2.13 26.95 14.13
CA SER A 383 -2.41 27.49 15.47
C SER A 383 -3.58 26.79 16.17
N ALA A 384 -4.51 26.19 15.40
CA ALA A 384 -5.66 25.46 15.94
C ALA A 384 -5.27 24.12 16.61
N ASP A 385 -4.12 23.54 16.24
CA ASP A 385 -3.65 22.26 16.77
C ASP A 385 -3.42 22.28 18.28
N LYS A 386 -3.11 23.45 18.85
CA LYS A 386 -2.87 23.61 20.29
C LYS A 386 -4.05 23.14 21.16
N ASN A 387 -5.28 23.30 20.66
CA ASN A 387 -6.49 22.93 21.38
C ASN A 387 -7.05 21.55 20.95
N ASN A 388 -6.44 20.93 19.93
CA ASN A 388 -6.90 19.67 19.36
C ASN A 388 -6.67 18.51 20.36
N PRO A 389 -7.69 17.69 20.68
CA PRO A 389 -7.57 16.54 21.56
C PRO A 389 -6.43 15.58 21.24
N ALA A 390 -6.03 15.44 19.97
CA ALA A 390 -4.88 14.61 19.57
C ALA A 390 -3.59 15.00 20.31
N TYR A 391 -3.42 16.29 20.65
CA TYR A 391 -2.21 16.85 21.26
C TYR A 391 -2.19 16.80 22.78
N LYS A 392 -3.27 16.32 23.42
CA LYS A 392 -3.39 16.23 24.88
C LYS A 392 -2.76 14.96 25.46
N GLN A 393 -1.74 14.41 24.80
CA GLN A 393 -1.02 13.22 25.27
C GLN A 393 -0.02 13.59 26.37
N SER A 394 0.15 12.69 27.34
CA SER A 394 1.17 12.85 28.39
C SER A 394 2.57 12.78 27.79
N LYS A 395 3.49 13.55 28.35
CA LYS A 395 4.92 13.52 27.97
C LYS A 395 5.84 13.42 29.19
N LYS A 396 5.24 13.09 30.35
CA LYS A 396 5.91 13.13 31.66
C LYS A 396 6.60 11.82 32.04
N ASN A 397 6.12 10.70 31.50
CA ASN A 397 6.69 9.38 31.78
C ASN A 397 7.50 8.95 30.56
N GLU A 398 8.82 8.88 30.72
CA GLU A 398 9.76 8.60 29.63
C GLU A 398 9.59 7.19 29.06
N GLU A 399 9.23 6.21 29.90
CA GLU A 399 8.93 4.84 29.46
C GLU A 399 7.67 4.74 28.60
N LYS A 400 6.81 5.78 28.62
CA LYS A 400 5.54 5.83 27.87
C LYS A 400 5.55 6.83 26.71
N LEU A 401 6.72 7.33 26.33
CA LEU A 401 6.81 8.32 25.25
C LEU A 401 6.37 7.73 23.90
N ARG A 402 6.72 6.47 23.60
CA ARG A 402 6.26 5.80 22.38
C ARG A 402 4.75 5.60 22.35
N GLU A 403 4.14 5.20 23.47
CA GLU A 403 2.67 5.12 23.60
C GLU A 403 2.00 6.47 23.36
N SER A 404 2.61 7.53 23.88
CA SER A 404 2.10 8.91 23.73
C SER A 404 2.23 9.40 22.29
N PHE A 405 3.35 9.09 21.64
CA PHE A 405 3.57 9.37 20.22
C PHE A 405 2.60 8.61 19.32
N ALA A 406 2.45 7.31 19.56
CA ALA A 406 1.49 6.47 18.84
C ALA A 406 0.07 7.01 18.98
N SER A 407 -0.35 7.33 20.22
CA SER A 407 -1.69 7.86 20.51
C SER A 407 -1.96 9.19 19.81
N TRP A 408 -0.97 10.09 19.74
CA TRP A 408 -1.07 11.35 19.00
C TRP A 408 -1.16 11.12 17.48
N MET A 409 -0.28 10.27 16.95
CA MET A 409 -0.18 10.00 15.51
C MET A 409 -1.46 9.37 14.99
N THR A 410 -1.96 8.33 15.66
CA THR A 410 -3.10 7.54 15.19
C THR A 410 -4.45 8.10 15.66
N HIS A 411 -4.46 9.28 16.29
CA HIS A 411 -5.68 9.90 16.77
C HIS A 411 -6.60 10.27 15.59
N PRO A 412 -7.93 10.02 15.65
CA PRO A 412 -8.86 10.36 14.58
C PRO A 412 -8.89 11.86 14.20
N GLN A 413 -8.49 12.72 15.13
CA GLN A 413 -8.42 14.18 14.93
C GLN A 413 -7.01 14.67 14.61
N ASN A 414 -6.02 13.78 14.43
CA ASN A 414 -4.72 14.19 13.91
C ASN A 414 -4.91 14.80 12.51
N PRO A 415 -4.37 16.00 12.23
CA PRO A 415 -4.64 16.71 10.98
C PRO A 415 -4.04 16.04 9.74
N ARG A 416 -3.06 15.14 9.92
CA ARG A 416 -2.31 14.51 8.81
C ARG A 416 -2.59 13.04 8.65
N PHE A 417 -2.74 12.29 9.74
CA PHE A 417 -2.76 10.83 9.69
C PHE A 417 -3.85 10.26 8.76
N ALA A 418 -5.10 10.68 8.93
CA ALA A 418 -6.20 10.24 8.07
C ALA A 418 -6.04 10.73 6.62
N MET A 419 -5.54 11.96 6.44
CA MET A 419 -5.30 12.56 5.13
C MET A 419 -4.21 11.81 4.35
N ALA A 420 -3.11 11.46 5.01
CA ALA A 420 -1.99 10.75 4.41
C ALA A 420 -2.40 9.40 3.84
N ILE A 421 -3.08 8.58 4.65
CA ILE A 421 -3.52 7.26 4.18
C ILE A 421 -4.65 7.37 3.14
N ALA A 422 -5.58 8.32 3.28
CA ALA A 422 -6.63 8.53 2.29
C ALA A 422 -6.06 8.97 0.93
N ASN A 423 -5.06 9.87 0.91
CA ASN A 423 -4.39 10.32 -0.31
C ASN A 423 -3.61 9.18 -0.98
N ARG A 424 -2.91 8.36 -0.19
CA ARG A 424 -2.21 7.16 -0.67
C ARG A 424 -3.16 6.14 -1.28
N MET A 425 -4.29 5.87 -0.62
CA MET A 425 -5.34 4.97 -1.13
C MET A 425 -5.99 5.52 -2.40
N TRP A 426 -6.21 6.83 -2.49
CA TRP A 426 -6.65 7.49 -3.71
C TRP A 426 -5.65 7.33 -4.86
N LYS A 427 -4.36 7.62 -4.61
CA LYS A 427 -3.27 7.42 -5.59
C LYS A 427 -3.20 5.97 -6.07
N ARG A 428 -3.44 5.00 -5.19
CA ARG A 428 -3.48 3.59 -5.57
C ARG A 428 -4.54 3.31 -6.65
N ALA A 429 -5.72 3.92 -6.58
CA ALA A 429 -6.78 3.76 -7.58
C ALA A 429 -6.62 4.65 -8.82
N PHE A 430 -6.15 5.89 -8.67
CA PHE A 430 -6.11 6.88 -9.75
C PHE A 430 -4.74 7.05 -10.42
N GLY A 431 -3.66 6.55 -9.81
CA GLY A 431 -2.27 6.69 -10.28
C GLY A 431 -1.55 7.94 -9.77
N VAL A 432 -2.28 8.93 -9.30
CA VAL A 432 -1.75 10.18 -8.73
C VAL A 432 -2.56 10.58 -7.50
N GLY A 433 -1.91 11.16 -6.49
CA GLY A 433 -2.58 11.68 -5.30
C GLY A 433 -3.37 12.96 -5.59
N VAL A 434 -4.34 13.29 -4.75
CA VAL A 434 -4.98 14.62 -4.76
C VAL A 434 -3.96 15.70 -4.41
N VAL A 435 -3.04 15.37 -3.51
CA VAL A 435 -1.77 16.07 -3.32
C VAL A 435 -0.66 15.10 -3.76
N ASP A 436 0.22 15.52 -4.67
CA ASP A 436 1.32 14.67 -5.15
C ASP A 436 2.62 15.49 -5.14
N PRO A 437 3.73 14.95 -4.61
CA PRO A 437 3.91 13.59 -4.12
C PRO A 437 3.18 13.30 -2.79
N VAL A 438 2.72 12.06 -2.59
CA VAL A 438 1.99 11.63 -1.36
C VAL A 438 2.83 11.67 -0.08
N THR A 439 4.15 11.84 -0.23
CA THR A 439 5.13 12.00 0.84
C THR A 439 5.29 13.44 1.29
N ASN A 440 4.68 14.41 0.57
CA ASN A 440 4.69 15.82 0.93
C ASN A 440 3.25 16.36 0.98
N LEU A 441 2.73 16.45 2.20
CA LEU A 441 1.42 16.96 2.54
C LEU A 441 1.54 18.25 3.37
N ASP A 442 2.67 18.95 3.37
CA ASP A 442 2.87 20.07 4.29
C ASP A 442 1.86 21.21 4.05
N ASN A 443 1.48 21.50 2.80
CA ASN A 443 0.45 22.49 2.51
C ASN A 443 -0.63 21.95 1.54
N PRO A 444 -1.60 21.14 2.04
CA PRO A 444 -2.57 20.45 1.19
C PRO A 444 -3.57 21.42 0.51
N ASP A 445 -3.71 22.63 1.05
CA ASP A 445 -4.57 23.67 0.50
C ASP A 445 -3.95 24.35 -0.73
N GLU A 446 -2.63 24.49 -0.75
CA GLU A 446 -1.90 25.06 -1.88
C GLU A 446 -1.43 23.99 -2.87
N ASP A 447 -0.90 22.88 -2.37
CA ASP A 447 -0.29 21.81 -3.17
C ASP A 447 -1.35 20.90 -3.82
N GLY A 448 -2.52 20.77 -3.19
CA GLY A 448 -3.59 19.91 -3.66
C GLY A 448 -4.20 20.36 -4.99
N SER A 449 -4.55 19.41 -5.85
CA SER A 449 -5.36 19.68 -7.04
C SER A 449 -6.82 19.98 -6.70
N ASN A 450 -7.27 19.49 -5.53
CA ASN A 450 -8.61 19.75 -5.01
C ASN A 450 -8.63 19.68 -3.47
N PRO A 451 -8.39 20.81 -2.78
CA PRO A 451 -8.34 20.89 -1.31
C PRO A 451 -9.61 20.37 -0.61
N GLU A 452 -10.79 20.65 -1.17
CA GLU A 452 -12.06 20.19 -0.62
C GLU A 452 -12.19 18.67 -0.70
N LEU A 453 -11.74 18.08 -1.81
CA LEU A 453 -11.74 16.63 -2.00
C LEU A 453 -10.82 15.95 -0.98
N ILE A 454 -9.57 16.39 -0.82
CA ILE A 454 -8.63 15.73 0.10
C ILE A 454 -9.10 15.82 1.56
N LYS A 455 -9.67 16.96 1.99
CA LYS A 455 -10.28 17.13 3.32
C LYS A 455 -11.48 16.19 3.51
N HIS A 456 -12.31 16.02 2.47
CA HIS A 456 -13.42 15.09 2.51
C HIS A 456 -12.95 13.63 2.57
N LEU A 457 -11.98 13.23 1.75
CA LEU A 457 -11.41 11.87 1.78
C LEU A 457 -10.81 11.54 3.15
N ALA A 458 -10.13 12.49 3.80
CA ALA A 458 -9.64 12.33 5.17
C ALA A 458 -10.80 12.11 6.18
N SER A 459 -11.89 12.89 6.03
CA SER A 459 -13.09 12.74 6.87
C SER A 459 -13.78 11.39 6.64
N GLU A 460 -13.86 10.93 5.40
CA GLU A 460 -14.39 9.62 5.04
C GLU A 460 -13.55 8.48 5.63
N MET A 461 -12.22 8.61 5.62
CA MET A 461 -11.32 7.64 6.26
C MET A 461 -11.57 7.53 7.77
N VAL A 462 -11.76 8.67 8.45
CA VAL A 462 -12.12 8.68 9.88
C VAL A 462 -13.50 8.06 10.10
N ARG A 463 -14.48 8.41 9.24
CA ARG A 463 -15.86 7.91 9.32
C ARG A 463 -15.93 6.39 9.20
N VAL A 464 -15.18 5.81 8.25
CA VAL A 464 -15.08 4.35 8.10
C VAL A 464 -14.13 3.72 9.12
N LYS A 465 -13.70 4.47 10.14
CA LYS A 465 -12.86 4.01 11.25
C LYS A 465 -11.55 3.40 10.76
N PHE A 466 -10.91 4.04 9.77
CA PHE A 466 -9.64 3.57 9.20
C PHE A 466 -9.70 2.17 8.57
N ASP A 467 -10.89 1.69 8.20
CA ASP A 467 -11.08 0.48 7.40
C ASP A 467 -10.71 0.78 5.93
N LEU A 468 -9.52 0.33 5.52
CA LEU A 468 -9.01 0.54 4.16
C LEU A 468 -9.90 -0.15 3.12
N LYS A 469 -10.47 -1.31 3.42
CA LYS A 469 -11.34 -2.05 2.49
C LYS A 469 -12.63 -1.27 2.24
N GLN A 470 -13.27 -0.77 3.30
CA GLN A 470 -14.48 0.04 3.19
C GLN A 470 -14.21 1.37 2.50
N PHE A 471 -13.08 2.03 2.77
CA PHE A 471 -12.68 3.24 2.05
C PHE A 471 -12.53 2.97 0.54
N MET A 472 -11.81 1.91 0.17
CA MET A 472 -11.61 1.55 -1.23
C MET A 472 -12.93 1.13 -1.90
N ARG A 473 -13.86 0.49 -1.19
CA ARG A 473 -15.22 0.20 -1.67
C ARG A 473 -15.94 1.46 -2.14
N ILE A 474 -15.81 2.56 -1.39
CA ILE A 474 -16.38 3.86 -1.78
C ILE A 474 -15.69 4.37 -3.06
N VAL A 475 -14.36 4.40 -3.07
CA VAL A 475 -13.56 4.90 -4.19
C VAL A 475 -13.88 4.17 -5.50
N TYR A 476 -13.95 2.84 -5.49
CA TYR A 476 -14.21 2.04 -6.70
C TYR A 476 -15.66 2.15 -7.22
N ASN A 477 -16.60 2.59 -6.37
CA ASN A 477 -17.98 2.87 -6.78
C ASN A 477 -18.21 4.30 -7.30
N THR A 478 -17.16 5.14 -7.35
CA THR A 478 -17.26 6.49 -7.94
C THR A 478 -17.40 6.45 -9.46
N ARG A 479 -18.16 7.38 -10.03
CA ARG A 479 -18.23 7.64 -11.47
C ARG A 479 -16.85 8.00 -12.01
N ALA A 480 -16.05 8.77 -11.26
CA ALA A 480 -14.69 9.14 -11.62
C ALA A 480 -13.80 7.91 -11.81
N TYR A 481 -13.80 6.95 -10.87
CA TYR A 481 -13.03 5.72 -11.02
C TYR A 481 -13.57 4.83 -12.15
N GLN A 482 -14.86 4.87 -12.45
CA GLN A 482 -15.45 4.10 -13.55
C GLN A 482 -15.44 4.80 -14.92
N SER A 483 -14.70 5.92 -15.06
CA SER A 483 -14.41 6.54 -16.35
C SER A 483 -13.21 5.90 -17.03
N GLU A 484 -13.13 5.97 -18.36
CA GLU A 484 -11.91 5.67 -19.12
C GLU A 484 -10.69 6.41 -18.58
N ALA A 485 -9.53 5.77 -18.60
CA ALA A 485 -8.32 6.41 -18.12
C ALA A 485 -7.88 7.55 -19.05
N THR A 486 -7.35 8.61 -18.46
CA THR A 486 -6.66 9.66 -19.23
C THR A 486 -5.33 9.11 -19.75
N THR A 487 -5.17 9.13 -21.07
CA THR A 487 -3.96 8.69 -21.78
C THR A 487 -2.98 9.83 -22.04
N GLU A 488 -3.39 11.07 -21.79
CA GLU A 488 -2.53 12.25 -21.90
C GLU A 488 -1.52 12.28 -20.76
N ASN A 489 -0.25 12.56 -21.11
CA ASN A 489 0.78 12.77 -20.10
C ASN A 489 0.54 14.09 -19.37
N ILE A 490 0.72 14.06 -18.06
CA ILE A 490 0.67 15.26 -17.22
C ILE A 490 2.07 15.86 -17.19
N PRO A 491 2.25 17.11 -17.67
CA PRO A 491 3.54 17.78 -17.57
C PRO A 491 4.01 17.87 -16.11
N MET A 492 5.32 17.85 -15.90
CA MET A 492 5.91 17.99 -14.57
C MET A 492 5.43 19.29 -13.91
N GLY A 493 4.92 19.20 -12.68
CA GLY A 493 4.39 20.34 -11.92
C GLY A 493 2.94 20.71 -12.24
N GLU A 494 2.28 20.08 -13.22
CA GLU A 494 0.86 20.29 -13.49
C GLU A 494 -0.03 19.39 -12.62
N LYS A 495 -1.17 19.95 -12.19
CA LYS A 495 -2.15 19.27 -11.35
C LYS A 495 -3.08 18.39 -12.20
N TYR A 496 -3.41 17.19 -11.69
CA TYR A 496 -4.46 16.33 -12.26
C TYR A 496 -5.79 16.52 -11.53
N TYR A 497 -6.90 16.58 -12.28
CA TYR A 497 -8.21 16.87 -11.72
C TYR A 497 -9.22 15.70 -11.78
N PHE A 498 -8.78 14.50 -12.18
CA PHE A 498 -9.51 13.24 -12.04
C PHE A 498 -10.77 13.08 -12.90
N GLN A 499 -10.69 13.44 -14.19
CA GLN A 499 -11.70 13.08 -15.20
C GLN A 499 -11.90 11.56 -15.31
N GLY A 500 -10.85 10.80 -15.00
CA GLY A 500 -10.81 9.36 -14.79
C GLY A 500 -9.53 8.99 -14.03
N PRO A 501 -9.18 7.71 -13.90
CA PRO A 501 -7.82 7.31 -13.51
C PRO A 501 -6.79 7.71 -14.57
N MET A 502 -5.51 7.79 -14.20
CA MET A 502 -4.44 7.84 -15.18
C MET A 502 -4.21 6.45 -15.78
N LEU A 503 -3.79 6.42 -17.05
CA LEU A 503 -3.29 5.20 -17.67
C LEU A 503 -2.04 4.74 -16.91
N ARG A 504 -2.11 3.55 -16.29
CA ARG A 504 -1.04 3.04 -15.42
C ARG A 504 -0.42 1.80 -16.02
N ARG A 505 0.90 1.67 -15.97
CA ARG A 505 1.53 0.37 -16.20
C ARG A 505 1.34 -0.53 -14.99
N MET A 506 1.16 -1.84 -15.21
CA MET A 506 1.16 -2.83 -14.12
C MET A 506 2.46 -2.77 -13.31
N SER A 507 2.37 -2.99 -12.00
CA SER A 507 3.55 -3.26 -11.16
C SER A 507 4.17 -4.62 -11.48
N ALA A 508 5.38 -4.86 -10.98
CA ALA A 508 6.03 -6.15 -11.08
C ALA A 508 5.16 -7.29 -10.53
N GLU A 509 4.56 -7.08 -9.36
CA GLU A 509 3.64 -8.03 -8.72
C GLU A 509 2.39 -8.28 -9.57
N GLN A 510 1.77 -7.23 -10.10
CA GLN A 510 0.57 -7.36 -10.95
C GLN A 510 0.87 -8.14 -12.23
N ALA A 511 2.01 -7.87 -12.87
CA ALA A 511 2.43 -8.58 -14.07
C ALA A 511 2.72 -10.06 -13.77
N TRP A 512 3.49 -10.34 -12.71
CA TRP A 512 3.80 -11.70 -12.27
C TRP A 512 2.53 -12.50 -11.91
N ASP A 513 1.65 -11.91 -11.11
CA ASP A 513 0.45 -12.57 -10.66
C ASP A 513 -0.57 -12.79 -11.80
N SER A 514 -0.54 -11.94 -12.83
CA SER A 514 -1.27 -12.16 -14.08
C SER A 514 -0.70 -13.34 -14.87
N TYR A 515 0.63 -13.50 -14.90
CA TYR A 515 1.27 -14.68 -15.49
C TYR A 515 0.89 -15.94 -14.72
N MET A 516 0.90 -15.91 -13.38
CA MET A 516 0.45 -17.03 -12.56
C MET A 516 -1.01 -17.39 -12.81
N THR A 517 -1.85 -16.40 -13.13
CA THR A 517 -3.26 -16.64 -13.51
C THR A 517 -3.37 -17.38 -14.84
N LEU A 518 -2.55 -17.02 -15.83
CA LEU A 518 -2.52 -17.71 -17.13
C LEU A 518 -1.93 -19.12 -17.04
N VAL A 519 -0.98 -19.35 -16.14
CA VAL A 519 -0.31 -20.66 -15.97
C VAL A 519 -1.13 -21.60 -15.07
N LEU A 520 -1.71 -21.10 -13.98
CA LEU A 520 -2.34 -21.91 -12.92
C LEU A 520 -3.87 -21.79 -12.88
N GLY A 521 -4.45 -20.73 -13.47
CA GLY A 521 -5.89 -20.42 -13.41
C GLY A 521 -6.32 -19.77 -12.10
N GLN A 522 -6.07 -20.44 -10.98
CA GLN A 522 -6.41 -19.98 -9.63
C GLN A 522 -5.16 -19.90 -8.73
N PRO A 523 -4.31 -18.88 -8.91
CA PRO A 523 -3.02 -18.80 -8.23
C PRO A 523 -3.14 -18.61 -6.72
N ASP A 524 -4.30 -18.16 -6.22
CA ASP A 524 -4.54 -17.91 -4.80
C ASP A 524 -4.50 -19.19 -3.93
N GLN A 525 -4.70 -20.37 -4.54
CA GLN A 525 -4.69 -21.67 -3.85
C GLN A 525 -3.30 -22.14 -3.43
N PHE A 526 -2.23 -21.56 -3.98
CA PHE A 526 -0.86 -21.99 -3.71
C PHE A 526 -0.20 -21.07 -2.67
N LYS A 527 0.29 -21.64 -1.56
CA LYS A 527 0.81 -20.91 -0.40
C LYS A 527 2.19 -21.38 0.03
N ALA A 528 3.00 -20.47 0.58
CA ALA A 528 4.34 -20.77 1.07
C ALA A 528 4.28 -21.50 2.45
N PRO A 529 4.94 -22.66 2.62
CA PRO A 529 4.71 -23.51 3.79
C PRO A 529 5.53 -23.24 5.07
N LEU A 530 6.58 -22.42 5.04
CA LEU A 530 7.68 -22.53 6.03
C LEU A 530 7.78 -21.41 7.07
N GLN A 531 6.90 -20.41 7.05
CA GLN A 531 7.09 -19.20 7.86
C GLN A 531 7.10 -19.45 9.38
N ASP A 532 6.40 -20.47 9.89
CA ASP A 532 6.29 -20.76 11.34
C ASP A 532 7.49 -21.53 11.93
N LEU A 533 8.23 -22.29 11.12
CA LEU A 533 9.31 -23.16 11.62
C LEU A 533 10.53 -22.36 12.09
N TYR A 534 10.84 -21.28 11.38
CA TYR A 534 12.00 -20.44 11.70
C TYR A 534 11.88 -19.80 13.09
N ALA A 535 10.73 -19.18 13.38
CA ALA A 535 10.53 -18.43 14.61
C ALA A 535 10.63 -19.31 15.88
N LYS A 536 10.21 -20.58 15.81
CA LYS A 536 10.40 -21.55 16.92
C LYS A 536 11.88 -21.90 17.12
N SER A 537 12.63 -22.01 16.04
CA SER A 537 14.03 -22.42 16.08
C SER A 537 14.97 -21.32 16.58
N ILE A 538 14.61 -20.05 16.43
CA ILE A 538 15.46 -18.92 16.83
C ILE A 538 15.25 -18.45 18.27
N ASP A 539 14.10 -18.74 18.88
CA ASP A 539 13.77 -18.22 20.20
C ASP A 539 14.69 -18.76 21.31
N LEU A 540 15.46 -17.86 21.92
CA LEU A 540 16.27 -18.13 23.11
C LEU A 540 15.91 -17.17 24.24
N ASN A 541 15.78 -17.72 25.46
CA ASN A 541 15.83 -16.93 26.68
C ASN A 541 17.29 -16.87 27.16
N LEU A 542 17.98 -15.78 26.85
CA LEU A 542 19.40 -15.62 27.16
C LEU A 542 19.71 -15.61 28.67
N ASP A 543 18.72 -15.32 29.54
CA ASP A 543 18.91 -15.37 30.99
C ASP A 543 19.01 -16.80 31.54
N THR A 544 18.36 -17.76 30.89
CA THR A 544 18.15 -19.11 31.45
C THR A 544 18.70 -20.23 30.58
N VAL A 545 18.88 -20.02 29.27
CA VAL A 545 19.34 -21.07 28.35
C VAL A 545 20.76 -21.55 28.69
N ASP A 546 21.02 -22.83 28.45
CA ASP A 546 22.33 -23.47 28.55
C ASP A 546 22.97 -23.72 27.17
N ALA A 547 24.29 -23.88 27.14
CA ALA A 547 25.08 -24.07 25.92
C ALA A 547 24.66 -25.30 25.08
N LYS A 548 24.23 -26.40 25.71
CA LYS A 548 23.79 -27.61 25.00
C LYS A 548 22.47 -27.35 24.26
N THR A 549 21.53 -26.67 24.91
CA THR A 549 20.26 -26.27 24.31
C THR A 549 20.47 -25.31 23.14
N VAL A 550 21.42 -24.36 23.26
CA VAL A 550 21.80 -23.47 22.14
C VAL A 550 22.30 -24.27 20.93
N LEU A 551 23.19 -25.24 21.13
CA LEU A 551 23.70 -26.09 20.05
C LEU A 551 22.60 -26.89 19.35
N ILE A 552 21.68 -27.49 20.11
CA ILE A 552 20.54 -28.25 19.55
C ILE A 552 19.64 -27.35 18.72
N LYS A 553 19.26 -26.17 19.25
CA LYS A 553 18.39 -25.24 18.53
C LYS A 553 19.08 -24.65 17.30
N TYR A 554 20.39 -24.37 17.39
CA TYR A 554 21.19 -23.88 16.26
C TYR A 554 21.29 -24.92 15.13
N ASP A 555 21.46 -26.20 15.45
CA ASP A 555 21.43 -27.27 14.44
C ASP A 555 20.05 -27.38 13.76
N ALA A 556 18.97 -27.33 14.55
CA ALA A 556 17.60 -27.30 14.01
C ALA A 556 17.37 -26.09 13.10
N TYR A 557 17.81 -24.90 13.53
CA TYR A 557 17.77 -23.66 12.78
C TYR A 557 18.48 -23.80 11.42
N ARG A 558 19.72 -24.32 11.41
CA ARG A 558 20.48 -24.55 10.17
C ARG A 558 19.79 -25.53 9.23
N LYS A 559 19.23 -26.62 9.76
CA LYS A 559 18.48 -27.61 8.97
C LYS A 559 17.22 -27.02 8.34
N ILE A 560 16.52 -26.14 9.07
CA ILE A 560 15.36 -25.41 8.54
C ILE A 560 15.80 -24.48 7.41
N GLN A 561 16.87 -23.70 7.61
CA GLN A 561 17.42 -22.84 6.57
C GLN A 561 17.86 -23.63 5.33
N GLN A 562 18.52 -24.77 5.52
CA GLN A 562 18.94 -25.62 4.42
C GLN A 562 17.73 -26.17 3.65
N LYS A 563 16.75 -26.73 4.36
CA LYS A 563 15.52 -27.28 3.74
C LYS A 563 14.72 -26.20 3.02
N GLU A 564 14.65 -25.00 3.59
CA GLU A 564 14.05 -23.87 2.91
C GLU A 564 14.84 -23.50 1.66
N ASN A 565 16.17 -23.37 1.73
CA ASN A 565 16.99 -23.10 0.54
C ASN A 565 16.79 -24.17 -0.55
N GLU A 566 16.72 -25.45 -0.19
CA GLU A 566 16.38 -26.55 -1.09
C GLU A 566 15.00 -26.37 -1.72
N LEU A 567 13.98 -26.03 -0.92
CA LEU A 567 12.63 -25.74 -1.39
C LEU A 567 12.53 -24.42 -2.20
N MET A 568 13.47 -23.50 -2.01
CA MET A 568 13.56 -22.22 -2.70
C MET A 568 14.42 -22.31 -3.96
N GLY A 569 14.91 -23.50 -4.33
CA GLY A 569 15.62 -23.76 -5.58
C GLY A 569 17.13 -23.95 -5.49
N GLY A 570 17.71 -24.09 -4.30
CA GLY A 570 19.12 -24.43 -4.07
C GLY A 570 20.12 -23.33 -4.46
N ASN A 571 20.93 -22.90 -3.48
CA ASN A 571 22.11 -22.01 -3.53
C ASN A 571 22.47 -21.21 -4.82
N LEU A 572 22.72 -19.92 -4.57
CA LEU A 572 23.59 -19.01 -5.32
C LEU A 572 25.02 -19.58 -5.49
N ASP A 573 25.26 -20.35 -6.55
CA ASP A 573 26.62 -20.59 -7.09
C ASP A 573 26.70 -20.27 -8.61
N MET A 574 25.80 -19.42 -9.12
CA MET A 574 25.83 -18.93 -10.51
C MET A 574 25.99 -17.40 -10.60
N ALA A 575 26.70 -16.81 -9.64
CA ALA A 575 27.05 -15.39 -9.67
C ALA A 575 28.44 -15.16 -9.06
N GLY A 576 29.49 -15.74 -9.67
CA GLY A 576 30.87 -15.43 -9.32
C GLY A 576 31.87 -16.45 -9.83
N GLY A 577 32.40 -16.23 -11.03
CA GLY A 577 33.55 -16.98 -11.57
C GLY A 577 33.36 -17.37 -13.04
N ASP A 578 34.15 -16.73 -13.90
CA ASP A 578 34.41 -17.10 -15.29
C ASP A 578 33.25 -17.02 -16.30
N MET A 579 32.89 -15.78 -16.63
CA MET A 579 32.49 -15.44 -18.00
C MET A 579 33.76 -15.34 -18.87
N MET A 580 34.38 -16.48 -19.16
CA MET A 580 35.34 -16.60 -20.25
C MET A 580 34.80 -17.60 -21.27
N MET A 581 34.76 -17.12 -22.50
CA MET A 581 34.47 -17.85 -23.72
C MET A 581 35.20 -19.19 -23.73
N ASP A 582 34.49 -20.27 -24.01
CA ASP A 582 35.00 -21.27 -24.95
C ASP A 582 33.86 -22.09 -25.55
N GLY A 583 33.97 -22.28 -26.85
CA GLY A 583 33.04 -23.01 -27.68
C GLY A 583 33.16 -24.53 -27.55
N ASP A 584 32.29 -25.17 -28.30
CA ASP A 584 32.19 -26.61 -28.59
C ASP A 584 31.45 -27.54 -27.61
N SER A 585 30.21 -27.80 -28.04
CA SER A 585 29.63 -29.14 -28.23
C SER A 585 29.09 -29.89 -27.00
N LYS A 586 27.77 -30.08 -26.97
CA LYS A 586 27.14 -31.37 -27.32
C LYS A 586 25.61 -31.23 -27.40
N LYS A 587 25.06 -31.66 -28.54
CA LYS A 587 23.63 -31.93 -28.75
C LYS A 587 23.17 -33.00 -27.75
N GLY A 588 22.41 -32.60 -26.73
CA GLY A 588 21.60 -33.48 -25.90
C GLY A 588 20.15 -33.03 -26.01
N GLY A 589 19.26 -33.95 -26.40
CA GLY A 589 17.85 -33.67 -26.65
C GLY A 589 17.16 -32.95 -25.49
N SER A 590 16.27 -32.03 -25.85
CA SER A 590 15.36 -31.33 -24.95
C SER A 590 14.54 -32.34 -24.13
N LYS A 591 14.92 -32.56 -22.87
CA LYS A 591 13.97 -33.06 -21.88
C LYS A 591 12.97 -31.94 -21.63
N ALA A 592 11.69 -32.24 -21.84
CA ALA A 592 10.59 -31.36 -21.51
C ALA A 592 10.76 -30.84 -20.07
N ALA A 593 10.51 -29.55 -19.86
CA ALA A 593 10.57 -28.91 -18.55
C ALA A 593 9.41 -29.43 -17.68
N GLU A 594 9.59 -30.58 -17.04
CA GLU A 594 8.59 -31.18 -16.15
C GLU A 594 8.33 -30.27 -14.94
N SER A 595 7.07 -29.85 -14.76
CA SER A 595 6.62 -29.22 -13.53
C SER A 595 6.47 -30.27 -12.43
N THR A 596 7.45 -30.37 -11.53
CA THR A 596 7.39 -31.31 -10.40
C THR A 596 6.63 -30.71 -9.21
N PRO A 597 5.59 -31.39 -8.68
CA PRO A 597 4.95 -31.01 -7.42
C PRO A 597 5.92 -31.14 -6.24
N SER A 598 5.87 -30.23 -5.27
CA SER A 598 6.60 -30.39 -4.01
C SER A 598 5.94 -31.42 -3.08
N ASP A 599 6.73 -32.33 -2.52
CA ASP A 599 6.30 -33.25 -1.46
C ASP A 599 6.41 -32.56 -0.08
N GLY A 600 5.27 -32.24 0.54
CA GLY A 600 5.20 -31.65 1.90
C GLY A 600 4.03 -30.68 2.10
N PRO A 601 3.92 -30.04 3.29
CA PRO A 601 2.98 -28.96 3.52
C PRO A 601 3.24 -27.83 2.50
N GLY A 602 2.18 -27.20 1.97
CA GLY A 602 2.25 -26.12 0.96
C GLY A 602 2.69 -26.59 -0.42
N LYS A 603 1.80 -27.31 -1.12
CA LYS A 603 2.01 -27.73 -2.51
C LYS A 603 2.21 -26.50 -3.40
N PHE A 604 3.33 -26.43 -4.09
CA PHE A 604 3.58 -25.46 -5.16
C PHE A 604 4.23 -26.15 -6.36
N LEU A 605 4.04 -25.58 -7.53
CA LEU A 605 4.66 -26.05 -8.75
C LEU A 605 5.97 -25.27 -8.99
N THR A 606 6.90 -25.90 -9.67
CA THR A 606 8.13 -25.26 -10.12
C THR A 606 8.28 -25.36 -11.63
N TYR A 607 8.93 -24.39 -12.25
CA TYR A 607 9.28 -24.39 -13.67
C TYR A 607 10.70 -23.83 -13.84
N GLU A 608 11.66 -24.64 -14.29
CA GLU A 608 13.08 -24.26 -14.45
C GLU A 608 13.67 -23.52 -13.22
N GLY A 609 13.32 -23.99 -12.02
CA GLY A 609 13.73 -23.41 -10.74
C GLY A 609 12.89 -22.23 -10.24
N MET A 610 11.94 -21.72 -11.03
CA MET A 610 10.99 -20.69 -10.58
C MET A 610 9.84 -21.31 -9.82
N ARG A 611 9.45 -20.73 -8.67
CA ARG A 611 8.27 -21.15 -7.92
C ARG A 611 7.03 -20.47 -8.48
N LEU A 612 6.03 -21.27 -8.83
CA LEU A 612 4.78 -20.78 -9.38
C LEU A 612 3.82 -20.46 -8.23
N LEU A 613 4.01 -19.27 -7.66
CA LEU A 613 3.29 -18.76 -6.50
C LEU A 613 2.92 -17.30 -6.74
N ARG A 614 1.89 -16.82 -6.02
CA ARG A 614 1.61 -15.39 -5.94
C ARG A 614 2.84 -14.64 -5.43
N SER A 615 3.03 -13.42 -5.92
CA SER A 615 4.13 -12.52 -5.54
C SER A 615 4.24 -12.32 -4.01
N ALA A 616 3.12 -12.29 -3.29
CA ALA A 616 3.07 -12.17 -1.83
C ALA A 616 3.57 -13.43 -1.08
N GLU A 617 3.66 -14.58 -1.76
CA GLU A 617 4.15 -15.85 -1.22
C GLU A 617 5.60 -16.14 -1.64
N LEU A 618 6.19 -15.26 -2.45
CA LEU A 618 7.60 -15.26 -2.83
C LEU A 618 8.44 -14.46 -1.82
N PRO A 619 9.78 -14.56 -1.88
CA PRO A 619 10.68 -13.85 -0.97
C PRO A 619 10.47 -12.34 -1.07
N GLN A 620 10.71 -11.63 0.03
CA GLN A 620 10.48 -10.18 0.15
C GLN A 620 11.80 -9.44 0.44
N PRO A 621 12.36 -8.65 -0.49
CA PRO A 621 12.07 -8.67 -1.93
C PRO A 621 12.57 -9.97 -2.60
N ALA A 622 12.17 -10.19 -3.84
CA ALA A 622 12.67 -11.30 -4.65
C ALA A 622 14.19 -11.13 -4.91
N PRO A 623 14.94 -12.24 -5.08
CA PRO A 623 16.36 -12.16 -5.37
C PRO A 623 16.65 -11.51 -6.73
N GLY A 624 17.89 -11.09 -6.95
CA GLY A 624 18.35 -10.59 -8.26
C GLY A 624 18.14 -11.62 -9.38
N GLY A 625 17.79 -11.16 -10.57
CA GLY A 625 17.48 -12.02 -11.73
C GLY A 625 16.12 -12.71 -11.67
N HIS A 626 15.33 -12.49 -10.61
CA HIS A 626 13.94 -12.89 -10.58
C HIS A 626 13.07 -11.90 -11.37
N PHE A 627 11.98 -12.39 -11.98
CA PHE A 627 11.02 -11.58 -12.74
C PHE A 627 10.59 -10.33 -11.97
N LEU A 628 10.20 -10.47 -10.71
CA LEU A 628 9.75 -9.35 -9.87
C LEU A 628 10.80 -8.22 -9.80
N THR A 629 12.06 -8.57 -9.55
CA THR A 629 13.17 -7.61 -9.44
C THR A 629 13.43 -6.91 -10.77
N ASP A 630 13.50 -7.67 -11.87
CA ASP A 630 13.74 -7.12 -13.21
C ASP A 630 12.58 -6.22 -13.67
N PHE A 631 11.36 -6.52 -13.24
CA PHE A 631 10.15 -5.73 -13.49
C PHE A 631 9.97 -4.53 -12.55
N GLY A 632 10.95 -4.28 -11.67
CA GLY A 632 10.98 -3.07 -10.85
C GLY A 632 10.28 -3.21 -9.49
N GLN A 633 10.18 -4.42 -8.94
CA GLN A 633 9.80 -4.59 -7.53
C GLN A 633 10.73 -3.74 -6.64
N SER A 634 10.14 -3.09 -5.65
CA SER A 634 10.90 -2.30 -4.68
C SER A 634 11.93 -3.18 -3.96
N PRO A 635 13.20 -2.75 -3.84
CA PRO A 635 14.19 -3.42 -3.01
C PRO A 635 13.89 -3.29 -1.51
N ARG A 636 12.82 -2.56 -1.14
CA ARG A 636 12.39 -2.29 0.24
C ARG A 636 13.44 -1.54 1.08
N ASN A 637 14.38 -0.87 0.42
CA ASN A 637 15.36 0.02 1.07
C ASN A 637 14.79 1.42 1.30
N LEU A 638 13.96 1.89 0.37
CA LEU A 638 13.28 3.18 0.40
C LEU A 638 11.77 2.97 0.46
N ILE A 639 11.06 3.93 1.04
CA ILE A 639 9.60 4.01 0.96
C ILE A 639 9.23 4.23 -0.51
N ASP A 640 8.21 3.50 -1.00
CA ASP A 640 7.70 3.62 -2.37
C ASP A 640 8.78 3.45 -3.47
N GLY A 641 9.81 2.63 -3.20
CA GLY A 641 10.99 2.46 -4.06
C GLY A 641 10.83 1.55 -5.28
N SER A 642 9.60 1.15 -5.66
CA SER A 642 9.37 0.39 -6.89
C SER A 642 9.48 1.29 -8.13
N THR A 643 9.70 0.67 -9.29
CA THR A 643 9.68 1.37 -10.57
C THR A 643 8.74 0.69 -11.56
N LYS A 644 8.07 1.51 -12.36
CA LYS A 644 7.22 1.06 -13.47
C LYS A 644 7.85 1.40 -14.83
N ILE A 645 9.08 1.92 -14.83
CA ILE A 645 9.78 2.32 -16.04
C ILE A 645 10.15 1.07 -16.87
N GLY A 646 9.98 1.17 -18.19
CA GLY A 646 10.38 0.13 -19.13
C GLY A 646 11.89 0.00 -19.20
N ASN A 647 12.40 -1.22 -19.17
CA ASN A 647 13.83 -1.49 -19.32
C ASN A 647 14.06 -2.66 -20.29
N VAL A 648 15.30 -2.80 -20.79
CA VAL A 648 15.68 -3.87 -21.72
C VAL A 648 15.51 -5.27 -21.10
N PRO A 649 15.94 -5.53 -19.85
CA PRO A 649 15.72 -6.83 -19.20
C PRO A 649 14.26 -7.30 -19.19
N GLN A 650 13.30 -6.40 -18.93
CA GLN A 650 11.87 -6.72 -18.98
C GLN A 650 11.44 -7.20 -20.37
N VAL A 651 11.88 -6.51 -21.42
CA VAL A 651 11.55 -6.87 -22.80
C VAL A 651 12.15 -8.22 -23.16
N LEU A 652 13.43 -8.46 -22.83
CA LEU A 652 14.07 -9.76 -23.06
C LEU A 652 13.36 -10.88 -22.30
N MET A 653 12.99 -10.65 -21.03
CA MET A 653 12.26 -11.62 -20.22
C MET A 653 10.91 -12.03 -20.84
N MET A 654 10.19 -11.09 -21.47
CA MET A 654 8.92 -11.36 -22.16
C MET A 654 9.08 -11.89 -23.59
N MET A 655 10.20 -11.64 -24.25
CA MET A 655 10.42 -12.05 -25.63
C MET A 655 11.06 -13.44 -25.75
N ASN A 656 12.04 -13.77 -24.89
CA ASN A 656 12.79 -15.02 -24.97
C ASN A 656 13.24 -15.59 -23.61
N GLY A 657 12.84 -14.96 -22.50
CA GLY A 657 13.20 -15.37 -21.15
C GLY A 657 12.36 -16.53 -20.58
N LYS A 658 12.68 -16.91 -19.34
CA LYS A 658 12.00 -18.03 -18.65
C LYS A 658 10.49 -17.79 -18.50
N ALA A 659 10.07 -16.56 -18.25
CA ALA A 659 8.65 -16.22 -18.08
C ALA A 659 7.85 -16.43 -19.38
N GLN A 660 8.46 -16.11 -20.53
CA GLN A 660 7.88 -16.37 -21.85
C GLN A 660 7.77 -17.87 -22.14
N LYS A 661 8.84 -18.65 -21.88
CA LYS A 661 8.86 -20.10 -22.06
C LYS A 661 7.81 -20.80 -21.19
N MET A 662 7.70 -20.37 -19.93
CA MET A 662 6.70 -20.88 -18.98
C MET A 662 5.26 -20.69 -19.51
N LEU A 663 4.93 -19.52 -20.06
CA LEU A 663 3.58 -19.26 -20.58
C LEU A 663 3.26 -20.03 -21.86
N THR A 664 4.27 -20.21 -22.73
CA THR A 664 4.12 -20.88 -24.02
C THR A 664 4.33 -22.40 -23.95
N SER A 665 4.70 -22.93 -22.79
CA SER A 665 4.81 -24.37 -22.55
C SER A 665 3.42 -25.05 -22.66
N PRO A 666 3.35 -26.26 -23.24
CA PRO A 666 2.15 -27.09 -23.20
C PRO A 666 1.60 -27.38 -21.81
N ASP A 667 2.41 -27.24 -20.75
CA ASP A 667 1.95 -27.43 -19.37
C ASP A 667 1.13 -26.24 -18.82
N SER A 668 1.24 -25.06 -19.44
CA SER A 668 0.53 -23.87 -18.98
C SER A 668 -0.97 -24.03 -19.18
N LEU A 669 -1.79 -23.52 -18.24
CA LEU A 669 -3.24 -23.65 -18.35
C LEU A 669 -3.78 -22.96 -19.61
N VAL A 670 -3.28 -21.77 -19.94
CA VAL A 670 -3.69 -21.03 -21.14
C VAL A 670 -3.43 -21.84 -22.42
N PHE A 671 -2.32 -22.59 -22.49
CA PHE A 671 -2.04 -23.48 -23.61
C PHE A 671 -2.99 -24.67 -23.65
N ARG A 672 -3.10 -25.43 -22.54
CA ARG A 672 -3.98 -26.62 -22.45
C ARG A 672 -5.44 -26.29 -22.71
N THR A 673 -5.87 -25.07 -22.38
CA THR A 673 -7.24 -24.60 -22.67
C THR A 673 -7.48 -24.56 -24.18
N MET A 674 -6.49 -24.19 -24.98
CA MET A 674 -6.60 -24.16 -26.44
C MET A 674 -6.71 -25.55 -27.06
N GLU A 675 -6.06 -26.56 -26.48
CA GLU A 675 -6.18 -27.95 -26.94
C GLU A 675 -7.59 -28.50 -26.76
N LYS A 676 -8.28 -28.09 -25.68
CA LYS A 676 -9.62 -28.57 -25.33
C LYS A 676 -10.72 -27.96 -26.21
N VAL A 677 -10.57 -26.70 -26.62
CA VAL A 677 -11.55 -26.02 -27.48
C VAL A 677 -11.40 -26.52 -28.91
N ARG A 678 -12.50 -26.92 -29.56
CA ARG A 678 -12.45 -27.53 -30.90
C ARG A 678 -12.64 -26.50 -32.03
N ASP A 679 -13.60 -25.59 -31.89
CA ASP A 679 -13.91 -24.62 -32.93
C ASP A 679 -12.80 -23.55 -33.04
N PRO A 680 -12.22 -23.30 -34.23
CA PRO A 680 -11.16 -22.31 -34.39
C PRO A 680 -11.57 -20.88 -34.04
N SER A 681 -12.83 -20.50 -34.27
CA SER A 681 -13.31 -19.16 -33.92
C SER A 681 -13.45 -19.00 -32.41
N GLU A 682 -13.94 -20.04 -31.73
CA GLU A 682 -14.04 -20.11 -30.28
C GLU A 682 -12.65 -20.10 -29.63
N LYS A 683 -11.66 -20.83 -30.18
CA LYS A 683 -10.27 -20.80 -29.68
C LYS A 683 -9.73 -19.37 -29.62
N VAL A 684 -9.89 -18.59 -30.69
CA VAL A 684 -9.45 -17.18 -30.71
C VAL A 684 -10.14 -16.39 -29.61
N GLU A 685 -11.45 -16.54 -29.48
CA GLU A 685 -12.23 -15.82 -28.49
C GLU A 685 -11.79 -16.17 -27.05
N THR A 686 -11.66 -17.46 -26.74
CA THR A 686 -11.18 -17.95 -25.44
C THR A 686 -9.80 -17.40 -25.12
N MET A 687 -8.88 -17.33 -26.10
CA MET A 687 -7.54 -16.79 -25.89
C MET A 687 -7.55 -15.29 -25.58
N PHE A 688 -8.32 -14.51 -26.34
CA PHE A 688 -8.47 -13.07 -26.10
C PHE A 688 -9.15 -12.78 -24.76
N LEU A 689 -10.19 -13.53 -24.39
CA LEU A 689 -10.83 -13.41 -23.08
C LEU A 689 -9.88 -13.77 -21.93
N SER A 690 -9.03 -14.79 -22.12
CA SER A 690 -8.09 -15.23 -21.08
C SER A 690 -6.96 -14.22 -20.84
N ILE A 691 -6.40 -13.63 -21.90
CA ILE A 691 -5.19 -12.77 -21.81
C ILE A 691 -5.56 -11.29 -21.74
N MET A 692 -6.48 -10.85 -22.59
CA MET A 692 -6.87 -9.45 -22.77
C MET A 692 -8.16 -9.08 -22.04
N SER A 693 -8.92 -10.07 -21.55
CA SER A 693 -10.20 -9.86 -20.84
C SER A 693 -11.30 -9.22 -21.70
N ARG A 694 -11.15 -9.27 -23.03
CA ARG A 694 -12.11 -8.74 -24.01
C ARG A 694 -12.22 -9.67 -25.21
N ARG A 695 -13.24 -9.45 -26.05
CA ARG A 695 -13.37 -10.13 -27.34
C ARG A 695 -12.40 -9.52 -28.37
N PRO A 696 -11.92 -10.31 -29.35
CA PRO A 696 -11.15 -9.78 -30.46
C PRO A 696 -12.05 -8.91 -31.35
N THR A 697 -11.48 -7.87 -31.95
CA THR A 697 -12.07 -7.20 -33.11
C THR A 697 -12.13 -8.14 -34.30
N MET A 698 -12.92 -7.79 -35.33
CA MET A 698 -13.01 -8.62 -36.54
C MET A 698 -11.64 -8.82 -37.22
N ASN A 699 -10.84 -7.76 -37.32
CA ASN A 699 -9.50 -7.85 -37.91
C ASN A 699 -8.56 -8.72 -37.07
N GLU A 700 -8.56 -8.56 -35.73
CA GLU A 700 -7.79 -9.41 -34.83
C GLU A 700 -8.20 -10.88 -34.95
N LYS A 701 -9.51 -11.15 -35.08
CA LYS A 701 -10.05 -12.51 -35.21
C LYS A 701 -9.55 -13.19 -36.48
N ASP A 702 -9.54 -12.49 -37.60
CA ASP A 702 -9.09 -13.04 -38.89
C ASP A 702 -7.57 -13.29 -38.91
N ILE A 703 -6.79 -12.42 -38.29
CA ILE A 703 -5.34 -12.64 -38.11
C ILE A 703 -5.10 -13.85 -37.22
N ALA A 704 -5.73 -13.89 -36.04
CA ALA A 704 -5.52 -14.94 -35.05
C ALA A 704 -5.92 -16.33 -35.58
N LYS A 705 -7.01 -16.45 -36.34
CA LYS A 705 -7.42 -17.71 -36.97
C LYS A 705 -6.33 -18.33 -37.84
N ARG A 706 -5.62 -17.50 -38.63
CA ARG A 706 -4.53 -17.96 -39.50
C ARG A 706 -3.32 -18.43 -38.71
N VAL A 707 -3.03 -17.78 -37.59
CA VAL A 707 -1.91 -18.18 -36.71
C VAL A 707 -2.25 -19.47 -35.97
N LEU A 708 -3.44 -19.59 -35.38
CA LEU A 708 -3.86 -20.79 -34.64
C LEU A 708 -4.00 -22.03 -35.53
N ALA A 709 -4.15 -21.87 -36.85
CA ALA A 709 -4.14 -22.98 -37.80
C ALA A 709 -2.80 -23.74 -37.84
N GLN A 710 -1.72 -23.15 -37.31
CA GLN A 710 -0.39 -23.77 -37.22
C GLN A 710 -0.26 -24.73 -36.03
N GLY A 711 -1.34 -25.03 -35.30
CA GLY A 711 -1.32 -25.98 -34.18
C GLY A 711 -0.60 -25.40 -32.95
N GLU A 712 0.18 -26.24 -32.27
CA GLU A 712 0.91 -25.89 -31.03
C GLU A 712 1.80 -24.65 -31.18
N ASP A 713 2.56 -24.56 -32.28
CA ASP A 713 3.39 -23.38 -32.60
C ASP A 713 2.52 -22.12 -32.75
N GLY A 714 1.34 -22.26 -33.36
CA GLY A 714 0.36 -21.18 -33.47
C GLY A 714 -0.14 -20.70 -32.11
N TYR A 715 -0.33 -21.60 -31.15
CA TYR A 715 -0.80 -21.26 -29.80
C TYR A 715 0.28 -20.50 -29.05
N ALA A 716 1.52 -21.01 -29.08
CA ALA A 716 2.68 -20.35 -28.49
C ALA A 716 2.90 -18.94 -29.07
N ASN A 717 2.83 -18.81 -30.41
CA ASN A 717 2.99 -17.53 -31.10
C ASN A 717 1.90 -16.52 -30.73
N MET A 718 0.64 -16.96 -30.62
CA MET A 718 -0.45 -16.06 -30.22
C MET A 718 -0.35 -15.63 -28.76
N ILE A 719 -0.03 -16.55 -27.84
CA ILE A 719 0.21 -16.22 -26.42
C ILE A 719 1.34 -15.19 -26.33
N TRP A 720 2.46 -15.45 -27.00
CA TRP A 720 3.61 -14.56 -27.08
C TRP A 720 3.24 -13.17 -27.61
N ALA A 721 2.46 -13.10 -28.71
CA ALA A 721 2.07 -11.84 -29.31
C ALA A 721 1.18 -11.01 -28.36
N LEU A 722 0.19 -11.64 -27.73
CA LEU A 722 -0.80 -10.95 -26.88
C LEU A 722 -0.18 -10.39 -25.60
N ILE A 723 0.66 -11.16 -24.91
CA ILE A 723 1.31 -10.72 -23.66
C ILE A 723 2.31 -9.58 -23.88
N ASN A 724 2.86 -9.45 -25.09
CA ASN A 724 3.81 -8.40 -25.46
C ASN A 724 3.12 -7.12 -25.98
N THR A 725 1.79 -7.08 -26.04
CA THR A 725 1.06 -5.86 -26.43
C THR A 725 1.14 -4.78 -25.34
N ARG A 726 1.07 -3.52 -25.76
CA ARG A 726 0.91 -2.40 -24.82
C ARG A 726 -0.39 -2.51 -24.05
N GLU A 727 -1.45 -2.98 -24.68
CA GLU A 727 -2.74 -3.16 -24.02
C GLU A 727 -2.64 -4.16 -22.85
N PHE A 728 -1.88 -5.25 -23.00
CA PHE A 728 -1.69 -6.20 -21.91
C PHE A 728 -0.99 -5.54 -20.71
N MET A 729 0.07 -4.76 -20.96
CA MET A 729 0.94 -4.19 -19.93
C MET A 729 0.34 -3.04 -19.11
N PHE A 730 -0.79 -2.48 -19.56
CA PHE A 730 -1.38 -1.29 -18.94
C PHE A 730 -2.76 -1.57 -18.34
N ILE A 731 -3.02 -0.89 -17.23
CA ILE A 731 -4.29 -0.78 -16.53
C ILE A 731 -4.99 0.44 -17.14
N GLN A 732 -5.90 0.16 -18.07
CA GLN A 732 -6.69 1.17 -18.78
C GLN A 732 -7.91 1.61 -18.03
#